data_AF-A0A7W7XBF7-F1
#
_entry.id   AF-A0A7W7XBF7-F1
#
_cell.length_a   1.000
_cell.length_b   1.000
_cell.length_c   1.000
_cell.angle_alpha   90.00
_cell.angle_beta   90.00
_cell.angle_gamma   90.00
#
_symmetry.space_group_name_H-M   'P 1'
#
loop_
_entity.id
_entity.type
_entity.pdbx_description
1 polymer ?
#
loop_
_entity_poly.entity_id
_entity_poly.type
_entity_poly.pdbx_seq_one_letter_code
_entity_poly.pdbx_strand_id
1 'polypeptide(L)'
;MIGKPEPFDDAEGAPPLPDCAEDAAAALKQMFVDMTQGVRMARGQDPVKRPVFLKPHGVARGVLTVADDLPAELRVGFLRSAQEQPGGLTAWVRFSSDTVPGSPDLMTTLGIGIKLFGVPGPKLLEGDTEAGTQDLLMQNHDVFFVDTAQDMCEFTKAGVVEGSYDRYLADHPVTKEILDAMAVFEESVLTTTYWGVLPYAFGPERFVKYKLVPAGCASGDPAATPPDEDPTYLGTDLARRLAAGPAAFDLLLQFRTDPEAMPLDKATVRWEETASTPVKVARLTLQQQDVTSRGQAAYGENLAYNPWHSLAEHRPVGSIAEVRRTVYQASAEQRRDVNGVPAAEPGPARPQITPPSGRDTRIVRAAVHPAIGVARVGDSMMDDFILAPEVDHPDLPPTGSYKDVTGALKRQAVRFRVYGYNAAGEPVAELTADNADLRWTVHVANSKAAWYQFQIALDIPEAGQADTSNLRNAKIPADQRGLLTINPGPRSVRGRNRSGKPEYRFDTGTFMDRRVYLGEVRTDDSGRLIFLGGHGASASAADAPADTFANNDGWYDDVSDGPVTAEVSIDGRKIPVDPGWVVTAPPNYAPELTSVRTMYDLVRGSFFEAGLLPEPQQVSFTRDVLPVLRRLSGLQWVNKGLAVQFGHGGRDDLLGPARLAALADPSPVQRELRRQVWLSVRDYDRDGVSPVPWPAVYGDAMNLPPQSVRQHMTLSPLQYRLLQRWARGDFANDYDPAQKPPATIDDVPFAQRPETLDRAALSFCLADAFHPGCELTWPMRHTTLYSSPFRVRHRDPAAPPPPFYGQALTPDVALSLDGPLHAQGPGDLTRWMAVPWQTDTASCRSGYEYSVTLGLGPYDPYLPTFWPARVPNHVLAEEDYEVVLDTSRPMSERLAAFGTRKTWLRWLPAPYLDAINAMVQDFGKLGVVERRPGPTDDPRFPAELLVESEVSFPREPAPPAGRNLVTVHVDRAADPVLGASAMATAVTMADVPDEEVSVGFIDKVKRFRTHR
;
A
#
# COMPACT_ATOMS: atom_id res chain seq x y z
N MET A 1 5.92 -13.68 28.38
CA MET A 1 5.29 -12.34 28.48
C MET A 1 6.13 -11.29 27.74
N ILE A 2 5.70 -10.81 26.57
CA ILE A 2 6.34 -9.66 25.89
C ILE A 2 5.27 -8.63 25.57
N GLY A 3 5.19 -7.65 26.45
CA GLY A 3 4.39 -6.45 26.37
C GLY A 3 4.68 -5.67 27.66
N LYS A 4 5.83 -5.00 27.71
CA LYS A 4 6.15 -4.13 28.84
C LYS A 4 5.01 -3.10 28.95
N PRO A 5 4.29 -3.03 30.07
CA PRO A 5 3.43 -1.87 30.31
C PRO A 5 4.35 -0.66 30.26
N GLU A 6 4.01 0.36 29.46
CA GLU A 6 4.65 1.65 29.65
C GLU A 6 4.36 2.11 31.09
N PRO A 7 5.38 2.63 31.82
CA PRO A 7 5.16 3.21 33.13
C PRO A 7 4.07 4.28 33.04
N PHE A 8 3.23 4.37 34.07
CA PHE A 8 2.28 5.47 34.20
C PHE A 8 3.05 6.80 34.30
N ASP A 9 2.80 7.73 33.38
CA ASP A 9 3.01 9.16 33.67
C ASP A 9 1.88 9.59 34.62
N ASP A 10 2.27 10.21 35.73
CA ASP A 10 1.42 10.54 36.88
C ASP A 10 0.07 11.16 36.47
N ALA A 11 -1.00 10.39 36.66
CA ALA A 11 -2.35 10.95 36.68
C ALA A 11 -2.50 11.77 37.97
N GLU A 12 -2.28 13.09 37.89
CA GLU A 12 -2.58 14.02 38.98
C GLU A 12 -4.02 13.78 39.49
N GLY A 13 -4.15 13.25 40.72
CA GLY A 13 -5.42 13.17 41.43
C GLY A 13 -6.03 11.77 41.66
N ALA A 14 -5.37 10.66 41.30
CA ALA A 14 -5.85 9.33 41.67
C ALA A 14 -5.70 9.05 43.19
N PRO A 15 -6.66 8.38 43.86
CA PRO A 15 -6.52 7.99 45.26
C PRO A 15 -5.33 7.03 45.44
N PRO A 16 -4.63 7.07 46.60
CA PRO A 16 -3.50 6.20 46.85
C PRO A 16 -3.90 4.71 46.75
N LEU A 17 -3.04 3.91 46.13
CA LEU A 17 -3.26 2.46 45.99
C LEU A 17 -3.33 1.81 47.39
N PRO A 18 -4.36 0.98 47.68
CA PRO A 18 -4.43 0.19 48.91
C PRO A 18 -3.20 -0.71 49.09
N ASP A 19 -2.85 -1.01 50.34
CA ASP A 19 -1.76 -1.93 50.65
C ASP A 19 -2.16 -3.37 50.25
N CYS A 20 -1.28 -4.08 49.54
CA CYS A 20 -1.53 -5.44 49.08
C CYS A 20 -1.73 -6.45 50.23
N ALA A 21 -1.13 -6.20 51.39
CA ALA A 21 -1.29 -7.05 52.58
C ALA A 21 -2.59 -6.75 53.34
N GLU A 22 -3.16 -5.54 53.20
CA GLU A 22 -4.41 -5.14 53.86
C GLU A 22 -5.64 -5.42 52.99
N ASP A 23 -5.60 -5.07 51.70
CA ASP A 23 -6.72 -5.24 50.76
C ASP A 23 -6.24 -5.45 49.31
N ALA A 24 -5.69 -6.64 49.05
CA ALA A 24 -5.29 -7.07 47.71
C ALA A 24 -6.42 -6.94 46.67
N ALA A 25 -7.68 -7.15 47.05
CA ALA A 25 -8.82 -7.11 46.14
C ALA A 25 -9.06 -5.68 45.62
N ALA A 26 -9.08 -4.69 46.51
CA ALA A 26 -9.25 -3.29 46.13
C ALA A 26 -8.06 -2.78 45.31
N ALA A 27 -6.83 -3.13 45.69
CA ALA A 27 -5.63 -2.74 44.96
C ALA A 27 -5.62 -3.33 43.52
N LEU A 28 -5.93 -4.62 43.37
CA LEU A 28 -6.01 -5.26 42.06
C LEU A 28 -7.14 -4.69 41.19
N LYS A 29 -8.30 -4.36 41.79
CA LYS A 29 -9.38 -3.67 41.07
C LYS A 29 -8.90 -2.32 40.55
N GLN A 30 -8.24 -1.52 41.38
CA GLN A 30 -7.73 -0.21 40.97
C GLN A 30 -6.71 -0.33 39.82
N MET A 31 -5.76 -1.25 39.91
CA MET A 31 -4.73 -1.43 38.87
C MET A 31 -5.31 -1.96 37.54
N PHE A 32 -6.20 -2.96 37.58
CA PHE A 32 -6.74 -3.55 36.34
C PHE A 32 -7.89 -2.75 35.74
N VAL A 33 -8.83 -2.25 36.55
CA VAL A 33 -10.04 -1.59 36.07
C VAL A 33 -9.83 -0.09 35.97
N ASP A 34 -9.56 0.58 37.10
CA ASP A 34 -9.55 2.05 37.15
C ASP A 34 -8.34 2.62 36.38
N MET A 35 -7.18 1.98 36.50
CA MET A 35 -5.95 2.37 35.82
C MET A 35 -5.90 1.78 34.40
N THR A 36 -5.83 0.46 34.26
CA THR A 36 -5.56 -0.16 32.94
C THR A 36 -6.73 -0.02 31.96
N GLN A 37 -7.98 -0.31 32.36
CA GLN A 37 -9.13 -0.05 31.47
C GLN A 37 -9.42 1.45 31.37
N GLY A 38 -9.39 2.18 32.49
CA GLY A 38 -9.69 3.61 32.53
C GLY A 38 -8.80 4.46 31.62
N VAL A 39 -7.48 4.22 31.58
CA VAL A 39 -6.57 4.93 30.66
C VAL A 39 -6.90 4.65 29.20
N ARG A 40 -7.22 3.39 28.86
CA ARG A 40 -7.61 3.03 27.49
C ARG A 40 -8.90 3.73 27.09
N MET A 41 -9.87 3.82 28.01
CA MET A 41 -11.11 4.58 27.81
C MET A 41 -10.85 6.07 27.61
N ALA A 42 -10.00 6.68 28.45
CA ALA A 42 -9.62 8.08 28.33
C ALA A 42 -8.93 8.39 26.99
N ARG A 43 -8.22 7.41 26.42
CA ARG A 43 -7.61 7.48 25.07
C ARG A 43 -8.61 7.18 23.94
N GLY A 44 -9.90 7.04 24.24
CA GLY A 44 -10.97 6.88 23.25
C GLY A 44 -11.22 5.44 22.77
N GLN A 45 -10.83 4.41 23.55
CA GLN A 45 -11.15 3.02 23.21
C GLN A 45 -12.66 2.76 23.27
N ASP A 46 -13.29 2.56 22.10
CA ASP A 46 -14.69 2.16 21.93
C ASP A 46 -14.78 0.98 20.93
N PRO A 47 -15.32 -0.20 21.31
CA PRO A 47 -15.83 -0.54 22.64
C PRO A 47 -14.71 -0.77 23.66
N VAL A 48 -15.01 -0.55 24.94
CA VAL A 48 -14.15 -0.86 26.08
C VAL A 48 -13.93 -2.38 26.17
N LYS A 49 -12.66 -2.78 26.23
CA LYS A 49 -12.23 -4.19 26.28
C LYS A 49 -11.80 -4.59 27.68
N ARG A 50 -11.63 -5.91 27.90
CA ARG A 50 -11.15 -6.50 29.18
C ARG A 50 -9.69 -6.08 29.49
N PRO A 51 -9.27 -6.09 30.77
CA PRO A 51 -7.90 -5.71 31.13
C PRO A 51 -6.89 -6.84 30.91
N VAL A 52 -7.32 -8.10 31.03
CA VAL A 52 -6.50 -9.32 30.90
C VAL A 52 -7.09 -10.25 29.85
N PHE A 53 -6.28 -11.17 29.32
CA PHE A 53 -6.64 -12.00 28.16
C PHE A 53 -7.26 -11.16 27.03
N LEU A 54 -6.57 -10.05 26.74
CA LEU A 54 -7.09 -8.91 25.99
C LEU A 54 -7.33 -9.24 24.53
N LYS A 55 -6.49 -10.10 23.92
CA LYS A 55 -6.60 -10.46 22.51
C LYS A 55 -7.57 -11.63 22.33
N PRO A 56 -8.75 -11.43 21.71
CA PRO A 56 -9.62 -12.52 21.35
C PRO A 56 -9.12 -13.19 20.06
N HIS A 57 -9.13 -14.52 20.01
CA HIS A 57 -8.88 -15.28 18.76
C HIS A 57 -10.20 -15.66 18.08
N GLY A 58 -11.25 -15.91 18.87
CA GLY A 58 -12.59 -16.14 18.33
C GLY A 58 -13.56 -16.66 19.39
N VAL A 59 -14.82 -16.75 18.97
CA VAL A 59 -15.93 -17.13 19.85
C VAL A 59 -16.72 -18.21 19.14
N ALA A 60 -16.92 -19.36 19.78
CA ALA A 60 -17.59 -20.51 19.20
C ALA A 60 -18.77 -20.96 20.07
N ARG A 61 -19.87 -21.37 19.42
CA ARG A 61 -20.96 -22.09 20.08
C ARG A 61 -20.62 -23.57 20.18
N GLY A 62 -20.98 -24.20 21.29
CA GLY A 62 -20.82 -25.62 21.49
C GLY A 62 -21.91 -26.23 22.36
N VAL A 63 -21.71 -27.49 22.71
CA VAL A 63 -22.59 -28.26 23.58
C VAL A 63 -21.74 -29.10 24.54
N LEU A 64 -22.02 -29.02 25.84
CA LEU A 64 -21.42 -29.86 26.87
C LEU A 64 -22.36 -31.04 27.16
N THR A 65 -21.88 -32.25 26.87
CA THR A 65 -22.61 -33.51 27.13
C THR A 65 -21.88 -34.33 28.18
N VAL A 66 -22.63 -35.06 29.00
CA VAL A 66 -22.09 -36.05 29.95
C VAL A 66 -22.47 -37.44 29.48
N ALA A 67 -21.67 -38.45 29.86
CA ALA A 67 -22.00 -39.83 29.51
C ALA A 67 -23.23 -40.32 30.29
N ASP A 68 -24.08 -41.13 29.65
CA ASP A 68 -25.30 -41.64 30.28
C ASP A 68 -25.01 -42.49 31.53
N ASP A 69 -23.86 -43.16 31.54
CA ASP A 69 -23.36 -44.03 32.61
C ASP A 69 -22.48 -43.31 33.65
N LEU A 70 -22.37 -41.97 33.62
CA LEU A 70 -21.58 -41.21 34.59
C LEU A 70 -21.99 -41.59 36.04
N PRO A 71 -21.08 -42.00 36.93
CA PRO A 71 -21.41 -42.40 38.29
C PRO A 71 -22.17 -41.32 39.08
N ALA A 72 -23.07 -41.74 39.98
CA ALA A 72 -24.00 -40.83 40.67
C ALA A 72 -23.28 -39.75 41.50
N GLU A 73 -22.15 -40.12 42.09
CA GLU A 73 -21.26 -39.26 42.87
C GLU A 73 -20.53 -38.19 42.06
N LEU A 74 -20.52 -38.30 40.72
CA LEU A 74 -19.96 -37.30 39.80
C LEU A 74 -21.03 -36.38 39.17
N ARG A 75 -22.32 -36.66 39.41
CA ARG A 75 -23.47 -35.87 38.93
C ARG A 75 -23.76 -34.68 39.86
N VAL A 76 -22.80 -33.77 39.96
CA VAL A 76 -22.84 -32.61 40.88
C VAL A 76 -23.00 -31.30 40.10
N GLY A 77 -23.92 -30.43 40.53
CA GLY A 77 -24.18 -29.11 39.94
C GLY A 77 -24.46 -29.18 38.43
N PHE A 78 -23.69 -28.42 37.63
CA PHE A 78 -23.89 -28.36 36.17
C PHE A 78 -23.75 -29.71 35.45
N LEU A 79 -22.99 -30.68 36.00
CA LEU A 79 -22.89 -32.03 35.43
C LEU A 79 -24.21 -32.79 35.56
N ARG A 80 -24.96 -32.57 36.65
CA ARG A 80 -26.32 -33.08 36.79
C ARG A 80 -27.25 -32.43 35.77
N SER A 81 -27.21 -31.10 35.68
CA SER A 81 -28.03 -30.36 34.71
C SER A 81 -27.76 -30.80 33.26
N ALA A 82 -26.50 -31.10 32.92
CA ALA A 82 -26.12 -31.61 31.61
C ALA A 82 -26.66 -33.02 31.33
N GLN A 83 -26.78 -33.88 32.35
CA GLN A 83 -27.35 -35.21 32.19
C GLN A 83 -28.87 -35.17 32.03
N GLU A 84 -29.53 -34.31 32.80
CA GLU A 84 -30.99 -34.20 32.83
C GLU A 84 -31.54 -33.52 31.56
N GLN A 85 -30.72 -32.79 30.82
CA GLN A 85 -31.11 -32.11 29.58
C GLN A 85 -30.84 -32.97 28.34
N PRO A 86 -31.88 -33.34 27.57
CA PRO A 86 -31.71 -34.00 26.28
C PRO A 86 -30.85 -33.16 25.35
N GLY A 87 -29.69 -33.70 24.94
CA GLY A 87 -28.74 -33.01 24.09
C GLY A 87 -27.69 -32.17 24.83
N GLY A 88 -27.66 -32.18 26.16
CA GLY A 88 -26.63 -31.49 26.97
C GLY A 88 -26.84 -29.98 27.11
N LEU A 89 -25.88 -29.31 27.75
CA LEU A 89 -25.92 -27.85 27.98
C LEU A 89 -25.37 -27.11 26.78
N THR A 90 -26.05 -26.07 26.30
CA THR A 90 -25.45 -25.18 25.29
C THR A 90 -24.29 -24.40 25.92
N ALA A 91 -23.19 -24.28 25.19
CA ALA A 91 -22.01 -23.54 25.60
C ALA A 91 -21.67 -22.41 24.62
N TRP A 92 -21.20 -21.28 25.14
CA TRP A 92 -20.49 -20.28 24.36
C TRP A 92 -19.06 -20.17 24.87
N VAL A 93 -18.11 -20.29 23.95
CA VAL A 93 -16.69 -20.47 24.25
C VAL A 93 -15.90 -19.34 23.63
N ARG A 94 -15.13 -18.62 24.44
CA ARG A 94 -14.21 -17.56 24.02
C ARG A 94 -12.78 -18.06 24.14
N PHE A 95 -12.04 -18.00 23.03
CA PHE A 95 -10.61 -18.23 22.98
C PHE A 95 -9.86 -16.90 22.93
N SER A 96 -8.77 -16.79 23.69
CA SER A 96 -8.00 -15.55 23.83
C SER A 96 -6.58 -15.80 24.31
N SER A 97 -5.73 -14.77 24.29
CA SER A 97 -4.40 -14.81 24.89
C SER A 97 -4.08 -13.55 25.71
N ASP A 98 -3.04 -13.67 26.55
CA ASP A 98 -2.51 -12.63 27.44
C ASP A 98 -1.63 -11.58 26.72
N THR A 99 -1.94 -11.27 25.45
CA THR A 99 -1.21 -10.27 24.65
C THR A 99 -2.12 -9.16 24.11
N VAL A 100 -1.55 -8.21 23.37
CA VAL A 100 -2.29 -7.07 22.78
C VAL A 100 -2.66 -7.31 21.30
N PRO A 101 -3.77 -6.71 20.78
CA PRO A 101 -4.29 -6.94 19.41
C PRO A 101 -3.41 -6.58 18.20
N GLY A 102 -2.10 -6.37 18.37
CA GLY A 102 -1.13 -6.17 17.28
C GLY A 102 0.20 -6.92 17.46
N SER A 103 0.38 -7.63 18.58
CA SER A 103 1.56 -8.47 18.81
C SER A 103 1.36 -9.87 18.22
N PRO A 104 2.44 -10.61 17.91
CA PRO A 104 2.35 -12.02 17.50
C PRO A 104 1.57 -12.90 18.49
N ASP A 105 0.93 -13.95 17.99
CA ASP A 105 0.10 -14.88 18.79
C ASP A 105 0.90 -15.94 19.55
N LEU A 106 2.01 -16.40 18.97
CA LEU A 106 2.77 -17.54 19.49
C LEU A 106 3.56 -17.18 20.75
N MET A 107 3.88 -18.18 21.58
CA MET A 107 4.59 -18.01 22.85
C MET A 107 3.82 -17.17 23.88
N THR A 108 2.49 -17.09 23.73
CA THR A 108 1.58 -16.40 24.66
C THR A 108 0.75 -17.41 25.45
N THR A 109 0.27 -16.99 26.62
CA THR A 109 -0.63 -17.82 27.43
C THR A 109 -2.02 -17.76 26.83
N LEU A 110 -2.56 -18.92 26.45
CA LEU A 110 -3.91 -19.06 25.92
C LEU A 110 -4.92 -19.25 27.05
N GLY A 111 -6.06 -18.59 26.93
CA GLY A 111 -7.19 -18.68 27.86
C GLY A 111 -8.45 -19.11 27.13
N ILE A 112 -9.24 -19.96 27.80
CA ILE A 112 -10.57 -20.39 27.36
C ILE A 112 -11.60 -20.04 28.43
N GLY A 113 -12.61 -19.27 28.02
CA GLY A 113 -13.79 -18.96 28.84
C GLY A 113 -15.01 -19.66 28.28
N ILE A 114 -15.69 -20.47 29.09
CA ILE A 114 -16.86 -21.26 28.70
C ILE A 114 -18.04 -20.78 29.54
N LYS A 115 -19.11 -20.29 28.89
CA LYS A 115 -20.39 -20.02 29.53
C LYS A 115 -21.39 -21.11 29.16
N LEU A 116 -21.83 -21.86 30.16
CA LEU A 116 -22.85 -22.90 30.05
C LEU A 116 -24.23 -22.30 30.27
N PHE A 117 -25.21 -22.70 29.45
CA PHE A 117 -26.60 -22.30 29.55
C PHE A 117 -27.46 -23.48 29.97
N GLY A 118 -28.52 -23.23 30.73
CA GLY A 118 -29.40 -24.26 31.25
C GLY A 118 -28.91 -24.85 32.59
N VAL A 119 -28.22 -24.05 33.40
CA VAL A 119 -27.77 -24.46 34.73
C VAL A 119 -28.61 -23.73 35.78
N PRO A 120 -29.78 -24.24 36.17
CA PRO A 120 -30.63 -23.58 37.18
C PRO A 120 -30.00 -23.64 38.58
N GLY A 121 -30.48 -22.79 39.48
CA GLY A 121 -30.07 -22.75 40.89
C GLY A 121 -29.24 -21.50 41.25
N PRO A 122 -29.24 -21.11 42.54
CA PRO A 122 -28.67 -19.85 43.00
C PRO A 122 -27.17 -19.76 42.70
N LYS A 123 -26.76 -18.69 41.99
CA LYS A 123 -25.34 -18.38 41.73
C LYS A 123 -24.71 -17.66 42.90
N LEU A 124 -23.38 -17.80 43.04
CA LEU A 124 -22.62 -17.16 44.12
C LEU A 124 -22.38 -15.65 43.89
N LEU A 125 -22.59 -15.14 42.67
CA LEU A 125 -22.55 -13.70 42.38
C LEU A 125 -23.90 -13.05 42.70
N GLU A 126 -23.87 -12.04 43.58
CA GLU A 126 -25.07 -11.39 44.13
C GLU A 126 -26.01 -10.82 43.06
N GLY A 127 -25.45 -10.22 42.01
CA GLY A 127 -26.22 -9.64 40.89
C GLY A 127 -26.85 -10.66 39.94
N ASP A 128 -26.40 -11.92 39.99
CA ASP A 128 -26.75 -12.96 39.01
C ASP A 128 -27.36 -14.21 39.67
N THR A 129 -27.86 -14.08 40.90
CA THR A 129 -28.37 -15.20 41.72
C THR A 129 -29.38 -16.08 40.99
N GLU A 130 -30.31 -15.51 40.22
CA GLU A 130 -31.34 -16.26 39.47
C GLU A 130 -30.93 -16.61 38.03
N ALA A 131 -29.68 -16.37 37.63
CA ALA A 131 -29.22 -16.63 36.26
C ALA A 131 -29.20 -18.13 35.94
N GLY A 132 -29.66 -18.50 34.76
CA GLY A 132 -29.61 -19.89 34.25
C GLY A 132 -28.28 -20.30 33.63
N THR A 133 -27.19 -19.59 33.93
CA THR A 133 -25.86 -19.77 33.32
C THR A 133 -24.79 -20.12 34.34
N GLN A 134 -23.66 -20.70 33.89
CA GLN A 134 -22.48 -20.95 34.73
C GLN A 134 -21.21 -20.81 33.91
N ASP A 135 -20.15 -20.25 34.51
CA ASP A 135 -18.87 -20.03 33.84
C ASP A 135 -17.79 -21.03 34.27
N LEU A 136 -16.93 -21.40 33.31
CA LEU A 136 -15.67 -22.11 33.54
C LEU A 136 -14.56 -21.33 32.85
N LEU A 137 -13.47 -21.06 33.57
CA LEU A 137 -12.31 -20.33 33.05
C LEU A 137 -11.06 -21.17 33.23
N MET A 138 -10.28 -21.29 32.17
CA MET A 138 -9.07 -22.13 32.14
C MET A 138 -7.99 -21.48 31.28
N GLN A 139 -6.74 -21.90 31.45
CA GLN A 139 -5.58 -21.45 30.67
C GLN A 139 -4.71 -22.64 30.22
N ASN A 140 -3.84 -22.46 29.23
CA ASN A 140 -3.00 -23.54 28.69
C ASN A 140 -1.74 -23.84 29.52
N HIS A 141 -1.83 -23.67 30.85
CA HIS A 141 -0.79 -24.05 31.78
C HIS A 141 -1.42 -24.60 33.07
N ASP A 142 -0.74 -25.55 33.71
CA ASP A 142 -1.34 -26.39 34.75
C ASP A 142 -1.31 -25.81 36.18
N VAL A 143 -0.50 -24.76 36.39
CA VAL A 143 -0.39 -23.98 37.64
C VAL A 143 -0.53 -22.48 37.40
N PHE A 144 -0.73 -21.71 38.47
CA PHE A 144 -0.67 -20.25 38.43
C PHE A 144 0.75 -19.80 38.77
N PHE A 145 1.13 -18.60 38.35
CA PHE A 145 2.50 -18.11 38.50
C PHE A 145 2.78 -17.46 39.87
N VAL A 146 1.77 -17.29 40.72
CA VAL A 146 1.88 -16.79 42.11
C VAL A 146 0.94 -17.57 43.03
N ASP A 147 1.20 -17.60 44.34
CA ASP A 147 0.47 -18.45 45.28
C ASP A 147 -0.83 -17.83 45.78
N THR A 148 -0.79 -16.55 46.17
CA THR A 148 -1.88 -15.87 46.87
C THR A 148 -2.34 -14.58 46.18
N ALA A 149 -3.47 -14.04 46.66
CA ALA A 149 -3.97 -12.72 46.24
C ALA A 149 -2.98 -11.59 46.52
N GLN A 150 -2.27 -11.65 47.66
CA GLN A 150 -1.26 -10.68 48.02
C GLN A 150 -0.10 -10.72 47.01
N ASP A 151 0.41 -11.90 46.68
CA ASP A 151 1.48 -12.08 45.69
C ASP A 151 1.06 -11.54 44.32
N MET A 152 -0.18 -11.81 43.89
CA MET A 152 -0.72 -11.27 42.64
C MET A 152 -0.79 -9.73 42.65
N CYS A 153 -1.17 -9.14 43.79
CA CYS A 153 -1.19 -7.70 43.96
C CYS A 153 0.21 -7.10 43.87
N GLU A 154 1.18 -7.67 44.59
CA GLU A 154 2.57 -7.22 44.60
C GLU A 154 3.22 -7.36 43.21
N PHE A 155 3.01 -8.49 42.54
CA PHE A 155 3.46 -8.72 41.17
C PHE A 155 2.88 -7.68 40.19
N THR A 156 1.57 -7.41 40.28
CA THR A 156 0.91 -6.42 39.40
C THR A 156 1.40 -5.01 39.69
N LYS A 157 1.58 -4.67 40.96
CA LYS A 157 2.09 -3.36 41.41
C LYS A 157 3.52 -3.13 40.90
N ALA A 158 4.40 -4.11 41.07
CA ALA A 158 5.76 -4.06 40.54
C ALA A 158 5.76 -3.78 39.04
N GLY A 159 4.83 -4.38 38.31
CA GLY A 159 4.74 -4.23 36.87
C GLY A 159 4.10 -2.93 36.36
N VAL A 160 2.91 -2.63 36.84
CA VAL A 160 2.03 -1.58 36.28
C VAL A 160 2.26 -0.23 36.94
N VAL A 161 2.71 -0.21 38.20
CA VAL A 161 2.89 1.02 38.98
C VAL A 161 4.37 1.38 39.11
N GLU A 162 5.22 0.42 39.48
CA GLU A 162 6.62 0.71 39.83
C GLU A 162 7.60 0.55 38.66
N GLY A 163 7.21 -0.11 37.57
CA GLY A 163 8.10 -0.43 36.45
C GLY A 163 9.27 -1.35 36.83
N SER A 164 9.13 -2.14 37.89
CA SER A 164 10.18 -2.90 38.58
C SER A 164 10.10 -4.42 38.35
N TYR A 165 9.43 -4.89 37.28
CA TYR A 165 9.20 -6.31 36.96
C TYR A 165 10.45 -7.20 37.12
N ASP A 166 11.58 -6.81 36.53
CA ASP A 166 12.81 -7.61 36.54
C ASP A 166 13.36 -7.80 37.97
N ARG A 167 13.17 -6.78 38.84
CA ARG A 167 13.56 -6.85 40.25
C ARG A 167 12.64 -7.78 41.03
N TYR A 168 11.33 -7.67 40.85
CA TYR A 168 10.38 -8.58 41.51
C TYR A 168 10.69 -10.04 41.14
N LEU A 169 10.93 -10.33 39.87
CA LEU A 169 11.25 -11.68 39.39
C LEU A 169 12.59 -12.22 39.90
N ALA A 170 13.56 -11.36 40.21
CA ALA A 170 14.82 -11.77 40.82
C ALA A 170 14.62 -12.29 42.26
N ASP A 171 13.68 -11.69 43.00
CA ASP A 171 13.34 -12.08 44.37
C ASP A 171 12.34 -13.26 44.41
N HIS A 172 11.67 -13.57 43.29
CA HIS A 172 10.63 -14.61 43.17
C HIS A 172 10.97 -15.64 42.07
N PRO A 173 11.99 -16.51 42.28
CA PRO A 173 12.48 -17.42 41.23
C PRO A 173 11.44 -18.45 40.76
N VAL A 174 10.54 -18.91 41.65
CA VAL A 174 9.46 -19.83 41.28
C VAL A 174 8.47 -19.18 40.31
N THR A 175 8.06 -17.93 40.58
CA THR A 175 7.22 -17.16 39.66
C THR A 175 7.89 -16.99 38.31
N LYS A 176 9.20 -16.67 38.30
CA LYS A 176 9.96 -16.55 37.07
C LYS A 176 9.99 -17.86 36.27
N GLU A 177 10.30 -18.98 36.91
CA GLU A 177 10.36 -20.30 36.28
C GLU A 177 9.02 -20.68 35.63
N ILE A 178 7.90 -20.45 36.33
CA ILE A 178 6.57 -20.72 35.79
C ILE A 178 6.27 -19.81 34.60
N LEU A 179 6.56 -18.50 34.69
CA LEU A 179 6.33 -17.56 33.59
C LEU A 179 7.17 -17.89 32.34
N ASP A 180 8.41 -18.36 32.52
CA ASP A 180 9.24 -18.85 31.43
C ASP A 180 8.61 -20.12 30.81
N ALA A 181 8.11 -21.04 31.64
CA ALA A 181 7.47 -22.29 31.20
C ALA A 181 6.10 -22.09 30.54
N MET A 182 5.41 -20.97 30.80
CA MET A 182 4.15 -20.59 30.15
C MET A 182 4.33 -20.12 28.70
N ALA A 183 5.54 -19.73 28.31
CA ALA A 183 5.85 -19.31 26.94
C ALA A 183 6.02 -20.54 26.02
N VAL A 184 4.91 -21.12 25.60
CA VAL A 184 4.88 -22.33 24.75
C VAL A 184 4.35 -22.01 23.36
N PHE A 185 4.91 -22.67 22.35
CA PHE A 185 4.37 -22.64 20.99
C PHE A 185 3.11 -23.49 20.92
N GLU A 186 2.02 -22.91 20.44
CA GLU A 186 0.74 -23.59 20.27
C GLU A 186 0.27 -23.43 18.83
N GLU A 187 0.05 -24.54 18.14
CA GLU A 187 -0.41 -24.51 16.74
C GLU A 187 -1.86 -24.07 16.60
N SER A 188 -2.68 -24.24 17.64
CA SER A 188 -4.11 -23.93 17.62
C SER A 188 -4.69 -23.83 19.02
N VAL A 189 -5.66 -22.92 19.18
CA VAL A 189 -6.51 -22.87 20.38
C VAL A 189 -7.43 -24.11 20.49
N LEU A 190 -7.53 -24.95 19.46
CA LEU A 190 -8.36 -26.16 19.44
C LEU A 190 -7.59 -27.45 19.79
N THR A 191 -6.25 -27.40 19.81
CA THR A 191 -5.39 -28.58 20.03
C THR A 191 -4.49 -28.47 21.27
N THR A 192 -4.55 -27.36 22.00
CA THR A 192 -3.91 -27.22 23.31
C THR A 192 -4.78 -27.78 24.45
N THR A 193 -4.15 -28.17 25.55
CA THR A 193 -4.83 -28.56 26.80
C THR A 193 -5.04 -27.34 27.67
N TYR A 194 -6.18 -27.25 28.37
CA TYR A 194 -6.47 -26.16 29.31
C TYR A 194 -6.70 -26.68 30.73
N TRP A 195 -6.32 -25.90 31.74
CA TRP A 195 -6.51 -26.20 33.15
C TRP A 195 -7.23 -25.06 33.84
N GLY A 196 -8.14 -25.39 34.77
CA GLY A 196 -8.80 -24.40 35.63
C GLY A 196 -7.85 -23.72 36.63
N VAL A 197 -6.64 -24.26 36.78
CA VAL A 197 -5.51 -23.83 37.62
C VAL A 197 -5.79 -23.79 39.12
N LEU A 198 -6.86 -23.12 39.53
CA LEU A 198 -7.32 -23.00 40.91
C LEU A 198 -8.27 -24.14 41.27
N PRO A 199 -8.31 -24.55 42.55
CA PRO A 199 -9.24 -25.57 43.02
C PRO A 199 -10.67 -25.02 43.17
N TYR A 200 -11.64 -25.90 42.99
CA TYR A 200 -13.06 -25.66 43.17
C TYR A 200 -13.62 -26.68 44.15
N ALA A 201 -14.63 -26.29 44.93
CA ALA A 201 -15.46 -27.26 45.65
C ALA A 201 -16.12 -28.22 44.65
N PHE A 202 -16.44 -29.42 45.11
CA PHE A 202 -17.20 -30.41 44.35
C PHE A 202 -18.20 -31.12 45.27
N GLY A 203 -19.24 -30.40 45.62
CA GLY A 203 -20.15 -30.72 46.74
C GLY A 203 -19.58 -30.24 48.08
N PRO A 204 -20.07 -30.78 49.21
CA PRO A 204 -19.82 -30.19 50.54
C PRO A 204 -18.38 -30.38 51.07
N GLU A 205 -17.71 -31.49 50.74
CA GLU A 205 -16.44 -31.88 51.40
C GLU A 205 -15.31 -32.27 50.42
N ARG A 206 -15.52 -32.15 49.11
CA ARG A 206 -14.51 -32.50 48.10
C ARG A 206 -14.05 -31.28 47.32
N PHE A 207 -12.84 -31.37 46.79
CA PHE A 207 -12.25 -30.33 45.94
C PHE A 207 -11.68 -30.95 44.67
N VAL A 208 -11.75 -30.21 43.57
CA VAL A 208 -11.27 -30.62 42.26
C VAL A 208 -10.55 -29.49 41.54
N LYS A 209 -9.62 -29.83 40.65
CA LYS A 209 -9.19 -28.97 39.54
C LYS A 209 -9.82 -29.46 38.24
N TYR A 210 -10.25 -28.53 37.39
CA TYR A 210 -10.73 -28.85 36.04
C TYR A 210 -9.58 -28.97 35.06
N LYS A 211 -9.68 -29.92 34.13
CA LYS A 211 -8.78 -30.07 32.99
C LYS A 211 -9.60 -30.32 31.72
N LEU A 212 -9.21 -29.71 30.62
CA LEU A 212 -9.87 -29.78 29.33
C LEU A 212 -8.86 -30.26 28.28
N VAL A 213 -9.05 -31.46 27.75
CA VAL A 213 -8.10 -32.12 26.83
C VAL A 213 -8.72 -32.20 25.43
N PRO A 214 -8.00 -31.85 24.36
CA PRO A 214 -8.48 -32.02 23.00
C PRO A 214 -8.91 -33.46 22.72
N ALA A 215 -10.11 -33.61 22.15
CA ALA A 215 -10.70 -34.90 21.80
C ALA A 215 -10.91 -35.08 20.29
N GLY A 216 -10.47 -34.09 19.49
CA GLY A 216 -10.45 -34.14 18.03
C GLY A 216 -10.81 -32.80 17.39
N CYS A 217 -10.15 -32.47 16.28
CA CYS A 217 -10.48 -31.34 15.40
C CYS A 217 -9.98 -31.64 13.97
N ALA A 218 -10.41 -30.85 12.99
CA ALA A 218 -9.83 -30.91 11.65
C ALA A 218 -8.32 -30.58 11.68
N SER A 219 -7.53 -31.24 10.81
CA SER A 219 -6.12 -30.93 10.63
C SER A 219 -5.93 -29.49 10.15
N GLY A 220 -4.86 -28.84 10.60
CA GLY A 220 -4.46 -27.53 10.06
C GLY A 220 -4.08 -27.64 8.58
N ASP A 221 -4.22 -26.53 7.86
CA ASP A 221 -3.75 -26.39 6.48
C ASP A 221 -2.56 -25.40 6.45
N PRO A 222 -1.31 -25.89 6.40
CA PRO A 222 -0.13 -25.02 6.41
C PRO A 222 -0.05 -24.06 5.22
N ALA A 223 -0.67 -24.38 4.08
CA ALA A 223 -0.68 -23.50 2.91
C ALA A 223 -1.61 -22.29 3.10
N ALA A 224 -2.57 -22.41 4.00
CA ALA A 224 -3.53 -21.36 4.29
C ALA A 224 -3.25 -20.67 5.64
N THR A 225 -2.55 -21.30 6.60
CA THR A 225 -2.27 -20.70 7.92
C THR A 225 -1.30 -19.53 7.73
N PRO A 226 -1.58 -18.36 8.35
CA PRO A 226 -0.66 -17.23 8.28
C PRO A 226 0.73 -17.59 8.79
N PRO A 227 1.78 -16.85 8.39
CA PRO A 227 3.11 -17.00 8.98
C PRO A 227 3.07 -16.81 10.50
N ASP A 228 4.00 -17.44 11.20
CA ASP A 228 4.12 -17.44 12.68
C ASP A 228 4.17 -16.03 13.31
N GLU A 229 4.67 -15.04 12.57
CA GLU A 229 4.77 -13.64 13.02
C GLU A 229 3.44 -12.86 12.85
N ASP A 230 2.46 -13.41 12.13
CA ASP A 230 1.19 -12.75 11.87
C ASP A 230 0.38 -12.61 13.17
N PRO A 231 -0.02 -11.38 13.56
CA PRO A 231 -0.86 -11.15 14.74
C PRO A 231 -2.25 -11.80 14.68
N THR A 232 -2.63 -12.50 13.61
CA THR A 232 -3.93 -13.16 13.46
C THR A 232 -3.83 -14.68 13.36
N TYR A 233 -2.63 -15.25 13.50
CA TYR A 233 -2.34 -16.69 13.34
C TYR A 233 -3.39 -17.61 13.98
N LEU A 234 -3.60 -17.50 15.30
CA LEU A 234 -4.48 -18.39 16.07
C LEU A 234 -5.97 -18.14 15.78
N GLY A 235 -6.33 -16.88 15.48
CA GLY A 235 -7.71 -16.52 15.12
C GLY A 235 -8.10 -17.04 13.73
N THR A 236 -7.18 -16.93 12.78
CA THR A 236 -7.36 -17.44 11.41
C THR A 236 -7.38 -18.97 11.37
N ASP A 237 -6.51 -19.65 12.14
CA ASP A 237 -6.54 -21.11 12.29
C ASP A 237 -7.87 -21.60 12.88
N LEU A 238 -8.33 -20.98 13.99
CA LEU A 238 -9.61 -21.30 14.62
C LEU A 238 -10.77 -21.17 13.62
N ALA A 239 -10.81 -20.08 12.86
CA ALA A 239 -11.86 -19.84 11.88
C ALA A 239 -11.88 -20.89 10.78
N ARG A 240 -10.71 -21.28 10.28
CA ARG A 240 -10.61 -22.32 9.25
C ARG A 240 -11.02 -23.69 9.78
N ARG A 241 -10.47 -24.12 10.91
CA ARG A 241 -10.73 -25.48 11.44
C ARG A 241 -12.22 -25.67 11.74
N LEU A 242 -12.88 -24.67 12.33
CA LEU A 242 -14.33 -24.73 12.58
C LEU A 242 -15.19 -24.55 11.34
N ALA A 243 -14.71 -23.85 10.31
CA ALA A 243 -15.38 -23.86 9.00
C ALA A 243 -15.25 -25.23 8.30
N ALA A 244 -14.16 -25.96 8.52
CA ALA A 244 -13.91 -27.27 7.91
C ALA A 244 -14.65 -28.42 8.62
N GLY A 245 -14.83 -28.35 9.95
CA GLY A 245 -15.50 -29.40 10.70
C GLY A 245 -15.64 -29.10 12.20
N PRO A 246 -16.21 -30.03 12.97
CA PRO A 246 -16.35 -29.87 14.42
C PRO A 246 -15.00 -30.01 15.14
N ALA A 247 -14.93 -29.43 16.34
CA ALA A 247 -13.85 -29.64 17.30
C ALA A 247 -14.41 -30.07 18.66
N ALA A 248 -13.66 -30.83 19.44
CA ALA A 248 -14.12 -31.33 20.73
C ALA A 248 -13.03 -31.34 21.79
N PHE A 249 -13.46 -31.21 23.04
CA PHE A 249 -12.64 -31.36 24.22
C PHE A 249 -13.32 -32.28 25.24
N ASP A 250 -12.55 -33.15 25.89
CA ASP A 250 -12.99 -33.89 27.06
C ASP A 250 -12.73 -33.05 28.31
N LEU A 251 -13.74 -32.91 29.17
CA LEU A 251 -13.65 -32.26 30.49
C LEU A 251 -13.39 -33.33 31.55
N LEU A 252 -12.31 -33.14 32.31
CA LEU A 252 -11.84 -34.03 33.37
C LEU A 252 -11.80 -33.31 34.72
N LEU A 253 -12.00 -34.08 35.78
CA LEU A 253 -11.86 -33.66 37.18
C LEU A 253 -10.65 -34.32 37.81
N GLN A 254 -9.76 -33.53 38.37
CA GLN A 254 -8.68 -34.02 39.22
C GLN A 254 -9.04 -33.78 40.68
N PHE A 255 -9.28 -34.85 41.44
CA PHE A 255 -9.71 -34.75 42.83
C PHE A 255 -8.55 -34.44 43.78
N ARG A 256 -8.82 -33.69 44.85
CA ARG A 256 -7.89 -33.54 45.96
C ARG A 256 -7.83 -34.84 46.78
N THR A 257 -6.72 -35.56 46.70
CA THR A 257 -6.51 -36.83 47.44
C THR A 257 -5.60 -36.68 48.65
N ASP A 258 -4.68 -35.69 48.63
CA ASP A 258 -3.74 -35.40 49.71
C ASP A 258 -3.78 -33.91 50.08
N PRO A 259 -4.29 -33.54 51.27
CA PRO A 259 -4.36 -32.16 51.70
C PRO A 259 -3.05 -31.36 51.74
N GLU A 260 -1.93 -32.03 52.02
CA GLU A 260 -0.61 -31.42 52.15
C GLU A 260 0.04 -31.20 50.78
N ALA A 261 0.00 -32.22 49.92
CA ALA A 261 0.54 -32.13 48.56
C ALA A 261 -0.36 -31.33 47.59
N MET A 262 -1.65 -31.18 47.92
CA MET A 262 -2.64 -30.49 47.10
C MET A 262 -3.30 -29.33 47.89
N PRO A 263 -2.55 -28.27 48.20
CA PRO A 263 -3.04 -27.13 48.96
C PRO A 263 -4.13 -26.37 48.19
N LEU A 264 -5.06 -25.75 48.94
CA LEU A 264 -6.18 -25.00 48.37
C LEU A 264 -5.84 -23.53 48.07
N ASP A 265 -4.79 -22.98 48.68
CA ASP A 265 -4.38 -21.57 48.56
C ASP A 265 -2.87 -21.43 48.35
N LYS A 266 -2.31 -22.27 47.47
CA LYS A 266 -0.94 -22.17 46.93
C LYS A 266 -0.96 -22.55 45.45
N ALA A 267 -1.27 -21.58 44.60
CA ALA A 267 -1.59 -21.86 43.21
C ALA A 267 -0.38 -22.22 42.32
N THR A 268 0.86 -22.03 42.80
CA THR A 268 2.09 -22.50 42.13
C THR A 268 2.32 -24.01 42.29
N VAL A 269 1.61 -24.66 43.23
CA VAL A 269 1.77 -26.09 43.50
C VAL A 269 0.99 -26.93 42.48
N ARG A 270 1.72 -27.72 41.70
CA ARG A 270 1.18 -28.72 40.77
C ARG A 270 0.55 -29.87 41.53
N TRP A 271 -0.66 -30.26 41.13
CA TRP A 271 -1.29 -31.50 41.59
C TRP A 271 -0.87 -32.62 40.66
N GLU A 272 0.06 -33.46 41.09
CA GLU A 272 0.60 -34.53 40.24
C GLU A 272 -0.49 -35.54 39.83
N GLU A 273 -0.60 -35.80 38.52
CA GLU A 273 -1.63 -36.71 37.98
C GLU A 273 -1.41 -38.17 38.39
N THR A 274 -0.19 -38.51 38.80
CA THR A 274 0.15 -39.81 39.40
C THR A 274 -0.40 -39.96 40.82
N ALA A 275 -0.58 -38.85 41.55
CA ALA A 275 -1.18 -38.83 42.90
C ALA A 275 -2.70 -38.65 42.87
N SER A 276 -3.24 -38.05 41.80
CA SER A 276 -4.68 -37.98 41.53
C SER A 276 -4.92 -37.98 40.03
N THR A 277 -5.35 -39.11 39.50
CA THR A 277 -5.60 -39.28 38.06
C THR A 277 -6.86 -38.53 37.63
N PRO A 278 -6.80 -37.66 36.60
CA PRO A 278 -7.97 -36.96 36.09
C PRO A 278 -9.05 -37.91 35.57
N VAL A 279 -10.30 -37.70 36.01
CA VAL A 279 -11.47 -38.51 35.63
C VAL A 279 -12.30 -37.75 34.61
N LYS A 280 -12.51 -38.31 33.43
CA LYS A 280 -13.41 -37.73 32.42
C LYS A 280 -14.86 -37.73 32.90
N VAL A 281 -15.50 -36.57 32.82
CA VAL A 281 -16.90 -36.39 33.24
C VAL A 281 -17.81 -35.85 32.15
N ALA A 282 -17.27 -35.11 31.18
CA ALA A 282 -18.07 -34.52 30.11
C ALA A 282 -17.26 -34.36 28.81
N ARG A 283 -17.95 -34.00 27.73
CA ARG A 283 -17.37 -33.63 26.44
C ARG A 283 -18.02 -32.33 25.95
N LEU A 284 -17.19 -31.35 25.67
CA LEU A 284 -17.55 -30.11 24.99
C LEU A 284 -17.33 -30.28 23.48
N THR A 285 -18.38 -30.16 22.69
CA THR A 285 -18.31 -30.23 21.22
C THR A 285 -18.66 -28.89 20.61
N LEU A 286 -17.73 -28.31 19.87
CA LEU A 286 -17.92 -27.14 19.00
C LEU A 286 -18.34 -27.64 17.62
N GLN A 287 -19.55 -27.31 17.20
CA GLN A 287 -20.06 -27.72 15.88
C GLN A 287 -19.37 -26.91 14.76
N GLN A 288 -19.40 -27.44 13.54
CA GLN A 288 -18.95 -26.71 12.34
C GLN A 288 -19.70 -25.37 12.24
N GLN A 289 -18.95 -24.27 12.17
CA GLN A 289 -19.49 -22.91 12.15
C GLN A 289 -18.48 -21.91 11.59
N ASP A 290 -19.00 -20.80 11.07
CA ASP A 290 -18.20 -19.63 10.73
C ASP A 290 -18.11 -18.70 11.95
N VAL A 291 -17.00 -18.75 12.67
CA VAL A 291 -16.77 -17.88 13.84
C VAL A 291 -16.55 -16.41 13.46
N THR A 292 -16.36 -16.11 12.17
CA THR A 292 -16.26 -14.74 11.64
C THR A 292 -17.62 -14.15 11.30
N SER A 293 -18.70 -14.93 11.46
CA SER A 293 -20.05 -14.48 11.14
C SER A 293 -20.43 -13.20 11.89
N ARG A 294 -21.21 -12.35 11.20
CA ARG A 294 -21.54 -11.00 11.69
C ARG A 294 -22.12 -11.05 13.12
N GLY A 295 -21.49 -10.30 14.01
CA GLY A 295 -21.90 -10.16 15.41
C GLY A 295 -21.54 -11.35 16.32
N GLN A 296 -20.80 -12.35 15.85
CA GLN A 296 -20.33 -13.46 16.69
C GLN A 296 -19.22 -13.01 17.65
N ALA A 297 -18.21 -12.31 17.14
CA ALA A 297 -17.13 -11.74 17.96
C ALA A 297 -17.68 -10.74 19.00
N ALA A 298 -18.55 -9.81 18.57
CA ALA A 298 -19.18 -8.83 19.47
C ALA A 298 -19.99 -9.50 20.58
N TYR A 299 -20.71 -10.58 20.27
CA TYR A 299 -21.47 -11.33 21.27
C TYR A 299 -20.55 -11.92 22.34
N GLY A 300 -19.47 -12.62 21.97
CA GLY A 300 -18.54 -13.17 22.96
C GLY A 300 -17.72 -12.11 23.69
N GLU A 301 -17.44 -10.98 23.05
CA GLU A 301 -16.84 -9.83 23.74
C GLU A 301 -17.80 -9.27 24.80
N ASN A 302 -19.12 -9.27 24.55
CA ASN A 302 -20.12 -8.78 25.51
C ASN A 302 -20.46 -9.75 26.65
N LEU A 303 -20.17 -11.05 26.52
CA LEU A 303 -20.37 -12.01 27.62
C LEU A 303 -19.47 -11.68 28.82
N ALA A 304 -19.99 -11.77 30.04
CA ALA A 304 -19.13 -11.77 31.24
C ALA A 304 -18.64 -13.20 31.51
N TYR A 305 -17.41 -13.33 31.99
CA TYR A 305 -16.86 -14.62 32.44
C TYR A 305 -16.29 -14.38 33.83
N ASN A 306 -16.85 -15.01 34.86
CA ASN A 306 -16.36 -14.90 36.24
C ASN A 306 -16.40 -16.28 36.91
N PRO A 307 -15.30 -16.81 37.48
CA PRO A 307 -15.31 -18.14 38.10
C PRO A 307 -16.32 -18.27 39.26
N TRP A 308 -16.69 -17.16 39.89
CA TRP A 308 -17.74 -17.11 40.92
C TRP A 308 -19.16 -17.13 40.36
N HIS A 309 -19.32 -17.00 39.03
CA HIS A 309 -20.59 -17.25 38.36
C HIS A 309 -20.86 -18.76 38.26
N SER A 310 -20.99 -19.39 39.42
CA SER A 310 -21.07 -20.83 39.59
C SER A 310 -22.07 -21.20 40.68
N LEU A 311 -22.51 -22.45 40.65
CA LEU A 311 -23.28 -23.05 41.74
C LEU A 311 -22.40 -23.24 42.99
N ALA A 312 -23.01 -23.25 44.16
CA ALA A 312 -22.31 -23.43 45.44
C ALA A 312 -21.49 -24.72 45.51
N GLU A 313 -21.96 -25.79 44.87
CA GLU A 313 -21.25 -27.07 44.79
C GLU A 313 -19.96 -27.00 43.97
N HIS A 314 -19.78 -25.95 43.18
CA HIS A 314 -18.62 -25.67 42.33
C HIS A 314 -17.96 -24.35 42.70
N ARG A 315 -18.03 -23.96 43.98
CA ARG A 315 -17.44 -22.70 44.47
C ARG A 315 -15.92 -22.68 44.26
N PRO A 316 -15.34 -21.64 43.61
CA PRO A 316 -13.89 -21.44 43.56
C PRO A 316 -13.28 -21.33 44.96
N VAL A 317 -12.05 -21.80 45.16
CA VAL A 317 -11.39 -21.80 46.48
C VAL A 317 -9.99 -21.20 46.38
N GLY A 318 -9.60 -20.47 47.43
CA GLY A 318 -8.31 -19.79 47.54
C GLY A 318 -8.42 -18.28 47.40
N SER A 319 -7.44 -17.56 47.92
CA SER A 319 -7.37 -16.09 47.93
C SER A 319 -7.37 -15.51 46.51
N ILE A 320 -6.65 -16.12 45.55
CA ILE A 320 -6.66 -15.69 44.14
C ILE A 320 -8.06 -15.84 43.52
N ALA A 321 -8.77 -16.91 43.88
CA ALA A 321 -10.14 -17.11 43.44
C ALA A 321 -11.04 -16.00 44.01
N GLU A 322 -10.94 -15.67 45.29
CA GLU A 322 -11.71 -14.59 45.94
C GLU A 322 -11.50 -13.23 45.23
N VAL A 323 -10.25 -12.81 44.98
CA VAL A 323 -10.02 -11.51 44.30
C VAL A 323 -10.53 -11.48 42.86
N ARG A 324 -10.53 -12.63 42.16
CA ARG A 324 -11.13 -12.74 40.82
C ARG A 324 -12.63 -12.46 40.83
N ARG A 325 -13.34 -12.76 41.93
CA ARG A 325 -14.77 -12.39 42.10
C ARG A 325 -14.97 -10.90 41.84
N THR A 326 -14.23 -10.08 42.60
CA THR A 326 -14.36 -8.62 42.62
C THR A 326 -13.82 -7.97 41.35
N VAL A 327 -12.61 -8.33 40.91
CA VAL A 327 -11.96 -7.67 39.77
C VAL A 327 -12.68 -7.98 38.46
N TYR A 328 -13.12 -9.23 38.26
CA TYR A 328 -13.78 -9.61 37.01
C TYR A 328 -15.20 -9.03 36.95
N GLN A 329 -15.88 -8.95 38.10
CA GLN A 329 -17.18 -8.29 38.19
C GLN A 329 -17.07 -6.79 37.88
N ALA A 330 -16.15 -6.07 38.52
CA ALA A 330 -15.92 -4.64 38.26
C ALA A 330 -15.57 -4.37 36.78
N SER A 331 -14.73 -5.22 36.18
CA SER A 331 -14.41 -5.11 34.76
C SER A 331 -15.62 -5.37 33.84
N ALA A 332 -16.48 -6.33 34.20
CA ALA A 332 -17.69 -6.61 33.43
C ALA A 332 -18.72 -5.48 33.55
N GLU A 333 -18.91 -4.93 34.75
CA GLU A 333 -19.80 -3.78 35.00
C GLU A 333 -19.34 -2.55 34.22
N GLN A 334 -18.05 -2.20 34.29
CA GLN A 334 -17.48 -1.07 33.54
C GLN A 334 -17.69 -1.22 32.02
N ARG A 335 -17.44 -2.42 31.47
CA ARG A 335 -17.68 -2.68 30.04
C ARG A 335 -19.16 -2.59 29.69
N ARG A 336 -20.04 -3.11 30.55
CA ARG A 336 -21.49 -3.08 30.30
C ARG A 336 -22.02 -1.65 30.31
N ASP A 337 -21.61 -0.86 31.28
CA ASP A 337 -21.99 0.55 31.40
C ASP A 337 -21.54 1.37 30.18
N VAL A 338 -20.23 1.33 29.87
CA VAL A 338 -19.66 2.18 28.81
C VAL A 338 -20.06 1.71 27.40
N ASN A 339 -20.14 0.40 27.16
CA ASN A 339 -20.50 -0.14 25.84
C ASN A 339 -22.02 -0.17 25.60
N GLY A 340 -22.84 0.27 26.56
CA GLY A 340 -24.30 0.25 26.45
C GLY A 340 -24.89 -1.16 26.38
N VAL A 341 -24.29 -2.12 27.10
CA VAL A 341 -24.78 -3.51 27.20
C VAL A 341 -25.57 -3.67 28.50
N PRO A 342 -26.75 -4.31 28.49
CA PRO A 342 -27.56 -4.51 29.70
C PRO A 342 -26.78 -5.16 30.85
N ALA A 343 -27.02 -4.68 32.07
CA ALA A 343 -26.50 -5.23 33.33
C ALA A 343 -27.27 -6.50 33.75
N ALA A 344 -27.32 -7.49 32.87
CA ALA A 344 -27.95 -8.79 33.14
C ALA A 344 -27.18 -9.90 32.43
N GLU A 345 -27.16 -11.09 33.05
CA GLU A 345 -26.73 -12.30 32.35
C GLU A 345 -27.65 -12.59 31.14
N PRO A 346 -27.10 -13.15 30.05
CA PRO A 346 -27.89 -13.46 28.86
C PRO A 346 -29.01 -14.45 29.17
N GLY A 347 -30.18 -14.26 28.53
CA GLY A 347 -31.32 -15.18 28.58
C GLY A 347 -31.03 -16.53 27.87
N PRO A 348 -32.03 -17.25 27.33
CA PRO A 348 -31.76 -18.54 26.68
C PRO A 348 -30.66 -18.37 25.62
N ALA A 349 -29.77 -19.37 25.52
CA ALA A 349 -28.59 -19.28 24.68
C ALA A 349 -28.93 -18.79 23.27
N ARG A 350 -28.17 -17.80 22.78
CA ARG A 350 -28.34 -17.29 21.40
C ARG A 350 -28.41 -18.49 20.45
N PRO A 351 -29.51 -18.66 19.69
CA PRO A 351 -29.63 -19.76 18.75
C PRO A 351 -28.54 -19.61 17.68
N GLN A 352 -28.13 -20.73 17.09
CA GLN A 352 -27.29 -20.69 15.91
C GLN A 352 -28.13 -20.06 14.79
N ILE A 353 -27.84 -18.79 14.53
CA ILE A 353 -28.36 -18.10 13.35
C ILE A 353 -27.27 -18.17 12.30
N THR A 354 -27.62 -18.68 11.13
CA THR A 354 -26.91 -18.35 9.89
C THR A 354 -27.65 -17.13 9.36
N PRO A 355 -27.30 -15.90 9.80
CA PRO A 355 -27.95 -14.73 9.24
C PRO A 355 -27.85 -14.83 7.71
N PRO A 356 -28.92 -14.50 6.95
CA PRO A 356 -28.78 -14.34 5.52
C PRO A 356 -27.62 -13.37 5.28
N SER A 357 -26.87 -13.57 4.19
CA SER A 357 -25.72 -12.75 3.82
C SER A 357 -26.16 -11.28 3.63
N GLY A 358 -26.26 -10.55 4.72
CA GLY A 358 -26.53 -9.13 4.76
C GLY A 358 -25.20 -8.41 4.64
N ARG A 359 -25.02 -7.66 3.55
CA ARG A 359 -23.85 -6.80 3.38
C ARG A 359 -23.87 -5.73 4.48
N ASP A 360 -22.77 -5.57 5.21
CA ASP A 360 -22.67 -4.48 6.18
C ASP A 360 -22.54 -3.14 5.43
N THR A 361 -23.64 -2.38 5.40
CA THR A 361 -23.73 -1.10 4.70
C THR A 361 -23.40 0.10 5.57
N ARG A 362 -23.01 -0.11 6.84
CA ARG A 362 -22.67 1.01 7.72
C ARG A 362 -21.30 1.56 7.36
N ILE A 363 -21.27 2.76 6.78
CA ILE A 363 -20.03 3.48 6.50
C ILE A 363 -19.45 4.06 7.79
N VAL A 364 -18.23 3.67 8.15
CA VAL A 364 -17.52 4.15 9.36
C VAL A 364 -16.31 5.02 9.03
N ARG A 365 -15.75 4.88 7.82
CA ARG A 365 -14.70 5.74 7.26
C ARG A 365 -14.95 5.97 5.78
N ALA A 366 -14.27 6.93 5.18
CA ALA A 366 -14.23 7.11 3.74
C ALA A 366 -12.78 7.35 3.26
N ALA A 367 -12.53 7.28 1.96
CA ALA A 367 -11.23 7.63 1.39
C ALA A 367 -11.38 8.30 0.02
N VAL A 368 -10.46 9.22 -0.27
CA VAL A 368 -10.32 9.85 -1.59
C VAL A 368 -9.57 8.92 -2.54
N HIS A 369 -10.11 8.77 -3.76
CA HIS A 369 -9.55 7.99 -4.86
C HIS A 369 -9.55 8.80 -6.17
N PRO A 370 -8.50 8.76 -7.00
CA PRO A 370 -7.25 8.05 -6.75
C PRO A 370 -6.49 8.62 -5.55
N ALA A 371 -5.72 7.78 -4.84
CA ALA A 371 -4.88 8.19 -3.73
C ALA A 371 -3.80 9.19 -4.17
N ILE A 372 -3.31 9.05 -5.41
CA ILE A 372 -2.45 10.03 -6.10
C ILE A 372 -3.06 10.27 -7.49
N GLY A 373 -3.67 11.43 -7.69
CA GLY A 373 -4.23 11.84 -8.98
C GLY A 373 -3.21 12.57 -9.85
N VAL A 374 -3.31 12.38 -11.17
CA VAL A 374 -2.37 12.96 -12.14
C VAL A 374 -3.12 13.81 -13.16
N ALA A 375 -2.99 15.12 -13.04
CA ALA A 375 -3.34 16.09 -14.07
C ALA A 375 -2.14 16.38 -14.98
N ARG A 376 -2.37 16.91 -16.17
CA ARG A 376 -1.30 17.30 -17.10
C ARG A 376 -1.55 18.68 -17.69
N VAL A 377 -0.46 19.43 -17.84
CA VAL A 377 -0.47 20.75 -18.48
C VAL A 377 -0.84 20.66 -19.96
N GLY A 378 -1.31 21.79 -20.51
CA GLY A 378 -1.63 21.98 -21.93
C GLY A 378 -1.84 23.48 -22.19
N ASP A 379 -1.40 23.96 -23.35
CA ASP A 379 -1.39 25.38 -23.73
C ASP A 379 -2.73 25.87 -24.30
N SER A 380 -3.73 24.99 -24.43
CA SER A 380 -5.09 25.41 -24.76
C SER A 380 -5.67 26.31 -23.65
N MET A 381 -6.19 27.46 -24.08
CA MET A 381 -6.91 28.41 -23.24
C MET A 381 -8.43 28.24 -23.31
N MET A 382 -8.90 27.22 -24.05
CA MET A 382 -10.31 26.87 -24.12
C MET A 382 -10.76 26.16 -22.83
N ASP A 383 -12.08 26.10 -22.61
CA ASP A 383 -12.64 25.50 -21.39
C ASP A 383 -12.69 23.97 -21.43
N ASP A 384 -12.47 23.36 -22.60
CA ASP A 384 -12.48 21.91 -22.78
C ASP A 384 -11.15 21.25 -22.37
N PHE A 385 -11.25 20.00 -21.93
CA PHE A 385 -10.13 19.21 -21.40
C PHE A 385 -10.40 17.71 -21.60
N ILE A 386 -9.34 16.91 -21.47
CA ILE A 386 -9.45 15.44 -21.45
C ILE A 386 -9.41 14.95 -20.01
N LEU A 387 -10.21 13.95 -19.67
CA LEU A 387 -10.14 13.33 -18.35
C LEU A 387 -9.01 12.30 -18.30
N ALA A 388 -8.30 12.26 -17.18
CA ALA A 388 -7.33 11.22 -16.87
C ALA A 388 -8.01 9.83 -16.84
N PRO A 389 -7.32 8.77 -17.28
CA PRO A 389 -7.85 7.41 -17.22
C PRO A 389 -8.26 6.99 -15.80
N GLU A 390 -9.44 6.37 -15.68
CA GLU A 390 -9.95 5.78 -14.43
C GLU A 390 -9.80 4.23 -14.41
N VAL A 391 -9.32 3.65 -15.51
CA VAL A 391 -9.02 2.22 -15.72
C VAL A 391 -7.75 2.07 -16.58
N ASP A 392 -7.14 0.87 -16.61
CA ASP A 392 -5.90 0.63 -17.38
C ASP A 392 -6.10 0.55 -18.90
N HIS A 393 -7.34 0.31 -19.34
CA HIS A 393 -7.71 0.15 -20.75
C HIS A 393 -8.93 1.03 -21.09
N PRO A 394 -8.82 2.36 -20.93
CA PRO A 394 -9.95 3.26 -21.08
C PRO A 394 -10.42 3.32 -22.54
N ASP A 395 -11.70 3.67 -22.74
CA ASP A 395 -12.16 4.12 -24.04
C ASP A 395 -11.33 5.34 -24.49
N LEU A 396 -10.83 5.27 -25.72
CA LEU A 396 -10.03 6.35 -26.29
C LEU A 396 -10.96 7.46 -26.79
N PRO A 397 -10.59 8.74 -26.57
CA PRO A 397 -11.32 9.82 -27.18
C PRO A 397 -11.20 9.75 -28.72
N PRO A 398 -12.14 10.35 -29.47
CA PRO A 398 -12.05 10.41 -30.92
C PRO A 398 -10.70 10.96 -31.41
N THR A 399 -10.26 10.49 -32.56
CA THR A 399 -9.12 11.06 -33.31
C THR A 399 -9.16 12.59 -33.33
N GLY A 400 -8.04 13.25 -32.99
CA GLY A 400 -7.92 14.70 -32.94
C GLY A 400 -8.42 15.36 -31.66
N SER A 401 -8.85 14.60 -30.64
CA SER A 401 -9.43 15.19 -29.42
C SER A 401 -8.42 15.88 -28.50
N TYR A 402 -7.12 15.57 -28.62
CA TYR A 402 -6.10 16.08 -27.69
C TYR A 402 -5.69 17.52 -27.97
N LYS A 403 -5.99 18.05 -29.16
CA LYS A 403 -5.78 19.46 -29.50
C LYS A 403 -7.11 20.17 -29.71
N ASP A 404 -7.16 21.45 -29.39
CA ASP A 404 -8.31 22.29 -29.69
C ASP A 404 -8.32 22.74 -31.16
N VAL A 405 -9.35 23.48 -31.55
CA VAL A 405 -9.54 23.94 -32.94
C VAL A 405 -8.46 24.92 -33.42
N THR A 406 -7.63 25.46 -32.53
CA THR A 406 -6.46 26.30 -32.87
C THR A 406 -5.18 25.49 -33.01
N GLY A 407 -5.23 24.19 -32.68
CA GLY A 407 -4.07 23.31 -32.64
C GLY A 407 -3.28 23.39 -31.32
N ALA A 408 -3.82 24.04 -30.29
CA ALA A 408 -3.22 24.05 -28.95
C ALA A 408 -3.58 22.78 -28.18
N LEU A 409 -2.69 22.29 -27.33
CA LEU A 409 -2.83 21.04 -26.60
C LEU A 409 -3.77 21.23 -25.41
N LYS A 410 -4.79 20.38 -25.31
CA LYS A 410 -5.74 20.40 -24.19
C LYS A 410 -5.08 19.90 -22.91
N ARG A 411 -5.49 20.49 -21.79
CA ARG A 411 -5.12 19.99 -20.45
C ARG A 411 -5.75 18.62 -20.19
N GLN A 412 -5.05 17.80 -19.41
CA GLN A 412 -5.64 16.58 -18.82
C GLN A 412 -6.06 16.87 -17.38
N ALA A 413 -7.35 16.75 -17.08
CA ALA A 413 -7.91 16.91 -15.75
C ALA A 413 -8.00 15.57 -15.02
N VAL A 414 -7.74 15.55 -13.72
CA VAL A 414 -7.99 14.35 -12.89
C VAL A 414 -9.30 14.50 -12.13
N ARG A 415 -10.08 13.41 -12.09
CA ARG A 415 -11.30 13.32 -11.29
C ARG A 415 -11.02 12.55 -10.00
N PHE A 416 -11.46 13.11 -8.88
CA PHE A 416 -11.41 12.47 -7.57
C PHE A 416 -12.81 12.11 -7.09
N ARG A 417 -12.91 10.94 -6.45
CA ARG A 417 -14.10 10.32 -5.90
C ARG A 417 -13.88 10.02 -4.43
N VAL A 418 -14.96 9.89 -3.67
CA VAL A 418 -14.90 9.42 -2.28
C VAL A 418 -15.65 8.10 -2.20
N TYR A 419 -15.04 7.09 -1.59
CA TYR A 419 -15.71 5.82 -1.29
C TYR A 419 -15.85 5.66 0.22
N GLY A 420 -17.04 5.27 0.67
CA GLY A 420 -17.32 4.92 2.07
C GLY A 420 -17.07 3.45 2.33
N TYR A 421 -16.45 3.13 3.47
CA TYR A 421 -16.06 1.79 3.87
C TYR A 421 -16.73 1.38 5.18
N ASN A 422 -17.06 0.09 5.29
CA ASN A 422 -17.53 -0.50 6.54
C ASN A 422 -16.38 -0.80 7.50
N ALA A 423 -16.70 -1.34 8.68
CA ALA A 423 -15.69 -1.65 9.70
C ALA A 423 -14.72 -2.76 9.30
N ALA A 424 -15.08 -3.60 8.31
CA ALA A 424 -14.20 -4.61 7.73
C ALA A 424 -13.28 -4.04 6.63
N GLY A 425 -13.39 -2.74 6.31
CA GLY A 425 -12.60 -2.11 5.26
C GLY A 425 -13.12 -2.36 3.84
N GLU A 426 -14.31 -2.92 3.69
CA GLU A 426 -14.93 -3.16 2.38
C GLU A 426 -15.65 -1.90 1.89
N PRO A 427 -15.54 -1.54 0.60
CA PRO A 427 -16.27 -0.41 0.05
C PRO A 427 -17.78 -0.70 0.03
N VAL A 428 -18.56 0.27 0.47
CA VAL A 428 -20.03 0.19 0.60
C VAL A 428 -20.73 1.00 -0.48
N ALA A 429 -20.35 2.27 -0.65
CA ALA A 429 -20.94 3.21 -1.60
C ALA A 429 -19.92 4.26 -2.05
N GLU A 430 -20.06 4.73 -3.29
CA GLU A 430 -19.46 6.01 -3.70
C GLU A 430 -20.26 7.13 -3.02
N LEU A 431 -19.56 8.06 -2.37
CA LEU A 431 -20.15 9.22 -1.71
C LEU A 431 -20.18 10.38 -2.69
N THR A 432 -21.38 10.82 -3.01
CA THR A 432 -21.67 11.89 -3.97
C THR A 432 -22.65 12.87 -3.35
N ALA A 433 -22.92 13.97 -4.04
CA ALA A 433 -23.92 14.94 -3.61
C ALA A 433 -25.36 14.37 -3.55
N ASP A 434 -25.59 13.11 -3.95
CA ASP A 434 -26.88 12.41 -3.82
C ASP A 434 -27.08 11.76 -2.44
N ASN A 435 -26.00 11.37 -1.77
CA ASN A 435 -26.07 10.55 -0.55
C ASN A 435 -25.16 11.05 0.60
N ALA A 436 -24.37 12.09 0.38
CA ALA A 436 -23.51 12.69 1.38
C ALA A 436 -23.35 14.20 1.15
N ASP A 437 -22.99 14.90 2.21
CA ASP A 437 -22.51 16.28 2.12
C ASP A 437 -20.99 16.27 1.95
N LEU A 438 -20.49 16.76 0.81
CA LEU A 438 -19.07 16.78 0.47
C LEU A 438 -18.54 18.19 0.28
N ARG A 439 -17.42 18.49 0.95
CA ARG A 439 -16.60 19.67 0.67
C ARG A 439 -15.17 19.22 0.36
N TRP A 440 -14.68 19.58 -0.80
CA TRP A 440 -13.31 19.33 -1.21
C TRP A 440 -12.41 20.50 -0.83
N THR A 441 -11.16 20.21 -0.48
CA THR A 441 -10.09 21.20 -0.33
C THR A 441 -8.82 20.69 -0.99
N VAL A 442 -8.19 21.52 -1.82
CA VAL A 442 -6.94 21.22 -2.52
C VAL A 442 -5.92 22.31 -2.22
N HIS A 443 -4.68 21.95 -1.93
CA HIS A 443 -3.58 22.89 -1.72
C HIS A 443 -2.38 22.46 -2.54
N VAL A 444 -2.14 23.10 -3.69
CA VAL A 444 -0.97 22.82 -4.53
C VAL A 444 0.09 23.92 -4.41
N ALA A 445 1.35 23.56 -4.62
CA ALA A 445 2.45 24.51 -4.74
C ALA A 445 3.52 23.97 -5.72
N ASN A 446 4.45 24.84 -6.12
CA ASN A 446 5.66 24.48 -6.85
C ASN A 446 6.89 25.03 -6.10
N SER A 447 7.77 24.13 -5.68
CA SER A 447 9.00 24.49 -4.96
C SER A 447 10.28 24.07 -5.69
N LYS A 448 10.20 23.77 -7.00
CA LYS A 448 11.35 23.31 -7.81
C LYS A 448 12.53 24.29 -7.78
N ALA A 449 12.25 25.58 -7.92
CA ALA A 449 13.27 26.62 -7.94
C ALA A 449 13.90 26.86 -6.56
N ALA A 450 13.17 26.52 -5.48
CA ALA A 450 13.66 26.59 -4.11
C ALA A 450 14.47 25.35 -3.69
N TRP A 451 14.40 24.27 -4.47
CA TRP A 451 14.99 22.97 -4.14
C TRP A 451 16.44 22.81 -4.61
N TYR A 452 16.99 21.62 -4.40
CA TYR A 452 18.33 21.24 -4.83
C TYR A 452 18.36 20.90 -6.33
N GLN A 453 19.54 21.06 -6.91
CA GLN A 453 19.84 20.63 -8.27
C GLN A 453 19.65 19.12 -8.38
N PHE A 454 19.10 18.67 -9.50
CA PHE A 454 19.08 17.26 -9.84
C PHE A 454 20.40 16.90 -10.55
N GLN A 455 21.18 16.01 -9.95
CA GLN A 455 22.42 15.49 -10.56
C GLN A 455 22.27 14.02 -10.95
N ILE A 456 21.70 13.24 -10.03
CA ILE A 456 21.40 11.82 -10.11
C ILE A 456 20.41 11.49 -8.97
N ALA A 457 19.75 10.33 -9.03
CA ALA A 457 19.00 9.81 -7.88
C ALA A 457 19.93 9.63 -6.67
N LEU A 458 19.55 10.14 -5.50
CA LEU A 458 20.42 10.16 -4.32
C LEU A 458 20.40 8.86 -3.51
N ASP A 459 19.55 7.91 -3.87
CA ASP A 459 19.34 6.64 -3.19
C ASP A 459 20.04 5.45 -3.88
N ILE A 460 20.90 5.72 -4.86
CA ILE A 460 21.75 4.71 -5.49
C ILE A 460 23.21 4.89 -5.08
N PRO A 461 24.02 3.81 -5.01
CA PRO A 461 25.43 3.89 -4.62
C PRO A 461 26.26 4.87 -5.47
N GLU A 462 25.91 5.01 -6.74
CA GLU A 462 26.62 5.84 -7.69
C GLU A 462 26.47 7.35 -7.41
N ALA A 463 25.52 7.75 -6.56
CA ALA A 463 25.36 9.14 -6.14
C ALA A 463 26.62 9.73 -5.50
N GLY A 464 27.46 8.91 -4.85
CA GLY A 464 28.74 9.34 -4.29
C GLY A 464 29.81 9.74 -5.32
N GLN A 465 29.59 9.44 -6.61
CA GLN A 465 30.50 9.79 -7.72
C GLN A 465 29.96 10.94 -8.57
N ALA A 466 28.73 11.39 -8.34
CA ALA A 466 28.12 12.46 -9.10
C ALA A 466 28.53 13.84 -8.57
N ASP A 467 28.27 14.88 -9.37
CA ASP A 467 28.39 16.25 -8.91
C ASP A 467 27.50 16.50 -7.69
N THR A 468 27.95 17.40 -6.82
CA THR A 468 27.19 17.80 -5.63
C THR A 468 25.84 18.42 -6.01
N SER A 469 24.76 17.93 -5.41
CA SER A 469 23.40 18.47 -5.57
C SER A 469 23.24 19.75 -4.74
N ASN A 470 23.80 20.86 -5.23
CA ASN A 470 23.72 22.18 -4.59
C ASN A 470 22.31 22.77 -4.66
N LEU A 471 22.00 23.77 -3.85
CA LEU A 471 20.75 24.54 -4.00
C LEU A 471 20.63 25.12 -5.42
N ARG A 472 19.45 25.01 -6.03
CA ARG A 472 19.08 25.89 -7.15
C ARG A 472 18.94 27.32 -6.62
N ASN A 473 19.25 28.28 -7.47
CA ASN A 473 19.24 29.69 -7.13
C ASN A 473 20.09 29.98 -5.89
N ALA A 474 21.27 29.36 -5.77
CA ALA A 474 22.12 29.43 -4.57
C ALA A 474 22.56 30.88 -4.22
N LYS A 475 22.52 31.79 -5.19
CA LYS A 475 22.84 33.21 -5.00
C LYS A 475 21.73 34.00 -4.28
N ILE A 476 20.53 33.43 -4.14
CA ILE A 476 19.41 34.08 -3.43
C ILE A 476 19.62 33.94 -1.91
N PRO A 477 19.61 35.05 -1.15
CA PRO A 477 19.79 35.04 0.30
C PRO A 477 18.80 34.12 1.03
N ALA A 478 19.24 33.51 2.13
CA ALA A 478 18.47 32.52 2.89
C ALA A 478 17.09 33.06 3.35
N ASP A 479 17.04 34.32 3.79
CA ASP A 479 15.83 35.03 4.21
C ASP A 479 14.87 35.37 3.07
N GLN A 480 15.33 35.29 1.82
CA GLN A 480 14.55 35.58 0.61
C GLN A 480 14.17 34.33 -0.19
N ARG A 481 14.64 33.13 0.19
CA ARG A 481 14.34 31.88 -0.54
C ARG A 481 12.86 31.54 -0.59
N GLY A 482 12.03 32.10 0.31
CA GLY A 482 10.58 31.98 0.24
C GLY A 482 9.97 32.50 -1.08
N LEU A 483 10.65 33.43 -1.77
CA LEU A 483 10.25 33.99 -3.07
C LEU A 483 10.40 33.00 -4.24
N LEU A 484 11.09 31.88 -4.02
CA LEU A 484 11.33 30.83 -5.03
C LEU A 484 10.21 29.77 -5.05
N THR A 485 9.32 29.75 -4.05
CA THR A 485 8.22 28.80 -3.97
C THR A 485 6.91 29.46 -4.38
N ILE A 486 6.26 28.92 -5.39
CA ILE A 486 4.94 29.38 -5.84
C ILE A 486 3.89 28.67 -4.99
N ASN A 487 3.27 29.40 -4.05
CA ASN A 487 2.25 28.85 -3.16
C ASN A 487 1.00 29.75 -3.10
N PRO A 488 -0.06 29.44 -3.86
CA PRO A 488 -1.34 30.17 -3.87
C PRO A 488 -2.23 29.89 -2.64
N GLY A 489 -1.86 28.94 -1.76
CA GLY A 489 -2.69 28.49 -0.64
C GLY A 489 -3.84 27.56 -1.07
N PRO A 490 -4.62 27.04 -0.09
CA PRO A 490 -5.71 26.10 -0.36
C PRO A 490 -6.90 26.74 -1.09
N ARG A 491 -7.67 25.92 -1.81
CA ARG A 491 -8.98 26.25 -2.41
C ARG A 491 -10.00 25.19 -2.03
N SER A 492 -11.22 25.61 -1.70
CA SER A 492 -12.32 24.71 -1.39
C SER A 492 -13.49 24.83 -2.37
N VAL A 493 -14.14 23.72 -2.67
CA VAL A 493 -15.33 23.68 -3.53
C VAL A 493 -16.36 22.69 -2.97
N ARG A 494 -17.65 23.03 -3.12
CA ARG A 494 -18.79 22.25 -2.62
C ARG A 494 -19.99 22.36 -3.56
N GLY A 495 -20.72 21.26 -3.70
CA GLY A 495 -21.91 21.16 -4.54
C GLY A 495 -21.61 20.74 -5.97
N ARG A 496 -22.66 20.68 -6.79
CA ARG A 496 -22.62 20.21 -8.19
C ARG A 496 -22.24 21.32 -9.15
N ASN A 497 -21.58 20.96 -10.25
CA ASN A 497 -21.31 21.83 -11.40
C ASN A 497 -20.72 23.20 -11.01
N ARG A 498 -19.69 23.19 -10.15
CA ARG A 498 -18.97 24.42 -9.77
C ARG A 498 -17.70 24.56 -10.60
N SER A 499 -17.52 25.72 -11.23
CA SER A 499 -16.31 26.04 -12.01
C SER A 499 -16.17 27.55 -12.21
N GLY A 500 -15.02 27.99 -12.71
CA GLY A 500 -14.83 29.30 -13.35
C GLY A 500 -14.73 30.52 -12.43
N LYS A 501 -15.04 30.42 -11.13
CA LYS A 501 -14.93 31.55 -10.20
C LYS A 501 -13.51 31.80 -9.68
N PRO A 502 -13.13 33.04 -9.32
CA PRO A 502 -11.78 33.35 -8.81
C PRO A 502 -11.38 32.53 -7.58
N GLU A 503 -12.30 32.26 -6.65
CA GLU A 503 -12.05 31.46 -5.46
C GLU A 503 -11.79 29.96 -5.74
N TYR A 504 -11.86 29.54 -7.01
CA TYR A 504 -11.52 28.17 -7.44
C TYR A 504 -10.19 28.10 -8.17
N ARG A 505 -9.51 29.23 -8.39
CA ARG A 505 -8.26 29.32 -9.17
C ARG A 505 -7.04 29.47 -8.27
N PHE A 506 -5.96 28.81 -8.66
CA PHE A 506 -4.65 28.90 -8.02
C PHE A 506 -3.77 29.96 -8.72
N ASP A 507 -4.25 31.20 -8.80
CA ASP A 507 -3.65 32.31 -9.57
C ASP A 507 -3.03 33.44 -8.71
N THR A 508 -2.92 33.19 -7.40
CA THR A 508 -2.39 34.17 -6.42
C THR A 508 -0.96 33.87 -5.97
N GLY A 509 -0.39 32.73 -6.35
CA GLY A 509 1.00 32.37 -6.05
C GLY A 509 1.97 33.18 -6.92
N THR A 510 3.16 33.48 -6.39
CA THR A 510 4.18 34.24 -7.11
C THR A 510 5.54 33.56 -7.11
N PHE A 511 6.32 33.82 -8.16
CA PHE A 511 7.75 33.56 -8.23
C PHE A 511 8.46 34.89 -8.47
N MET A 512 9.30 35.34 -7.52
CA MET A 512 9.97 36.65 -7.60
C MET A 512 9.02 37.78 -8.05
N ASP A 513 7.89 37.92 -7.34
CA ASP A 513 6.79 38.88 -7.61
C ASP A 513 5.99 38.69 -8.91
N ARG A 514 6.34 37.73 -9.77
CA ARG A 514 5.55 37.36 -10.96
C ARG A 514 4.46 36.37 -10.58
N ARG A 515 3.19 36.67 -10.89
CA ARG A 515 2.07 35.74 -10.65
C ARG A 515 2.18 34.52 -11.54
N VAL A 516 1.89 33.34 -10.99
CA VAL A 516 1.90 32.07 -11.71
C VAL A 516 0.60 31.32 -11.42
N TYR A 517 -0.07 30.87 -12.48
CA TYR A 517 -1.29 30.08 -12.40
C TYR A 517 -0.94 28.60 -12.25
N LEU A 518 -1.31 27.97 -11.15
CA LEU A 518 -1.02 26.54 -10.90
C LEU A 518 -2.20 25.59 -11.19
N GLY A 519 -3.35 26.13 -11.63
CA GLY A 519 -4.54 25.33 -11.94
C GLY A 519 -5.84 25.85 -11.35
N GLU A 520 -6.85 24.99 -11.32
CA GLU A 520 -8.18 25.28 -10.76
C GLU A 520 -8.90 24.01 -10.28
N VAL A 521 -9.84 24.19 -9.35
CA VAL A 521 -10.77 23.15 -8.90
C VAL A 521 -12.15 23.34 -9.53
N ARG A 522 -12.79 22.22 -9.89
CA ARG A 522 -14.16 22.15 -10.37
C ARG A 522 -14.91 21.01 -9.70
N THR A 523 -16.24 21.00 -9.80
CA THR A 523 -17.04 19.81 -9.49
C THR A 523 -17.94 19.41 -10.65
N ASP A 524 -18.11 18.10 -10.83
CA ASP A 524 -19.04 17.54 -11.80
C ASP A 524 -20.50 17.59 -11.30
N ASP A 525 -21.40 16.99 -12.08
CA ASP A 525 -22.82 16.91 -11.76
C ASP A 525 -23.14 16.08 -10.52
N SER A 526 -22.21 15.24 -10.07
CA SER A 526 -22.31 14.37 -8.90
C SER A 526 -21.58 14.96 -7.68
N GLY A 527 -20.95 16.12 -7.83
CA GLY A 527 -20.14 16.76 -6.78
C GLY A 527 -18.76 16.14 -6.61
N ARG A 528 -18.29 15.33 -7.56
CA ARG A 528 -16.91 14.80 -7.60
C ARG A 528 -15.96 15.94 -7.94
N LEU A 529 -14.77 15.94 -7.36
CA LEU A 529 -13.75 16.95 -7.65
C LEU A 529 -13.14 16.67 -9.03
N ILE A 530 -12.99 17.71 -9.83
CA ILE A 530 -12.15 17.72 -11.03
C ILE A 530 -11.05 18.76 -10.78
N PHE A 531 -9.80 18.35 -10.90
CA PHE A 531 -8.66 19.25 -10.80
C PHE A 531 -7.98 19.39 -12.17
N LEU A 532 -7.77 20.64 -12.59
CA LEU A 532 -6.97 20.99 -13.76
C LEU A 532 -5.69 21.66 -13.29
N GLY A 533 -4.55 21.24 -13.82
CA GLY A 533 -3.26 21.88 -13.55
C GLY A 533 -3.03 23.17 -14.35
N GLY A 534 -1.77 23.62 -14.34
CA GLY A 534 -1.28 24.77 -15.11
C GLY A 534 -1.45 24.63 -16.64
N HIS A 535 -1.08 25.68 -17.35
CA HIS A 535 -1.13 25.78 -18.81
C HIS A 535 0.18 25.40 -19.52
N GLY A 536 1.18 24.93 -18.77
CA GLY A 536 2.51 24.61 -19.30
C GLY A 536 3.39 25.84 -19.48
N ALA A 537 3.05 26.95 -18.82
CA ALA A 537 3.81 28.18 -18.86
C ALA A 537 5.08 28.08 -18.00
N SER A 538 6.21 28.44 -18.61
CA SER A 538 7.53 28.48 -17.98
C SER A 538 8.26 29.76 -18.38
N ALA A 539 8.99 30.37 -17.46
CA ALA A 539 9.77 31.57 -17.76
C ALA A 539 10.93 31.78 -16.79
N SER A 540 11.88 32.62 -17.22
CA SER A 540 12.95 33.15 -16.36
C SER A 540 12.54 34.50 -15.77
N ALA A 541 12.85 34.76 -14.50
CA ALA A 541 12.65 36.07 -13.88
C ALA A 541 13.52 37.18 -14.52
N ALA A 542 14.63 36.81 -15.15
CA ALA A 542 15.55 37.71 -15.85
C ALA A 542 15.46 37.59 -17.37
N ASP A 543 14.47 36.84 -17.89
CA ASP A 543 14.31 36.54 -19.32
C ASP A 543 15.58 35.91 -19.95
N ALA A 544 16.36 35.21 -19.12
CA ALA A 544 17.57 34.50 -19.55
C ALA A 544 17.23 33.15 -20.20
N PRO A 545 17.96 32.72 -21.24
CA PRO A 545 17.77 31.40 -21.84
C PRO A 545 18.12 30.28 -20.85
N ALA A 546 17.50 29.11 -21.01
CA ALA A 546 17.89 27.90 -20.31
C ALA A 546 19.18 27.33 -20.92
N ASP A 547 20.05 26.77 -20.08
CA ASP A 547 21.38 26.28 -20.46
C ASP A 547 21.64 24.82 -20.09
N THR A 548 20.76 24.22 -19.28
CA THR A 548 20.81 22.79 -18.92
C THR A 548 19.43 22.12 -19.00
N PHE A 549 19.42 20.78 -18.98
CA PHE A 549 18.20 20.00 -19.06
C PHE A 549 17.35 20.05 -17.78
N ALA A 550 17.93 20.40 -16.62
CA ALA A 550 17.23 20.27 -15.34
C ALA A 550 17.44 21.43 -14.35
N ASN A 551 18.56 22.14 -14.42
CA ASN A 551 19.02 23.03 -13.36
C ASN A 551 19.26 24.44 -13.91
N ASN A 552 18.17 25.17 -14.18
CA ASN A 552 18.24 26.52 -14.74
C ASN A 552 17.92 27.55 -13.66
N ASP A 553 18.93 28.27 -13.18
CA ASP A 553 18.75 29.33 -12.18
C ASP A 553 17.90 30.49 -12.76
N GLY A 554 17.04 31.06 -11.91
CA GLY A 554 16.11 32.14 -12.25
C GLY A 554 14.82 31.67 -12.94
N TRP A 555 14.67 30.37 -13.21
CA TRP A 555 13.50 29.81 -13.90
C TRP A 555 12.43 29.27 -12.95
N TYR A 556 11.18 29.31 -13.43
CA TYR A 556 10.03 28.62 -12.86
C TYR A 556 9.19 27.96 -13.96
N ASP A 557 8.29 27.07 -13.55
CA ASP A 557 7.23 26.52 -14.37
C ASP A 557 5.91 26.41 -13.57
N ASP A 558 4.83 26.01 -14.22
CA ASP A 558 3.48 25.98 -13.65
C ASP A 558 2.93 24.58 -13.36
N VAL A 559 3.81 23.56 -13.35
CA VAL A 559 3.46 22.28 -12.72
C VAL A 559 3.40 22.45 -11.20
N SER A 560 2.78 21.53 -10.50
CA SER A 560 2.57 21.63 -9.06
C SER A 560 2.14 20.28 -8.47
N ASP A 561 2.19 20.15 -7.16
CA ASP A 561 1.58 19.04 -6.46
C ASP A 561 1.10 19.44 -5.06
N GLY A 562 0.23 18.63 -4.46
CA GLY A 562 -0.17 18.82 -3.08
C GLY A 562 -1.38 18.02 -2.61
N PRO A 563 -1.75 18.17 -1.33
CA PRO A 563 -2.83 17.41 -0.71
C PRO A 563 -4.22 17.73 -1.29
N VAL A 564 -5.04 16.68 -1.37
CA VAL A 564 -6.48 16.70 -1.68
C VAL A 564 -7.24 16.10 -0.50
N THR A 565 -8.04 16.91 0.18
CA THR A 565 -8.84 16.48 1.34
C THR A 565 -10.33 16.65 1.08
N ALA A 566 -11.15 15.87 1.78
CA ALA A 566 -12.59 16.00 1.74
C ALA A 566 -13.19 15.96 3.15
N GLU A 567 -14.12 16.86 3.43
CA GLU A 567 -15.01 16.78 4.59
C GLU A 567 -16.30 16.10 4.15
N VAL A 568 -16.70 15.04 4.85
CA VAL A 568 -17.86 14.22 4.50
C VAL A 568 -18.79 14.08 5.69
N SER A 569 -20.09 14.29 5.47
CA SER A 569 -21.14 13.96 6.44
C SER A 569 -22.27 13.16 5.79
N ILE A 570 -22.74 12.12 6.47
CA ILE A 570 -23.89 11.29 6.05
C ILE A 570 -24.94 11.43 7.15
N ASP A 571 -26.14 11.89 6.79
CA ASP A 571 -27.24 12.14 7.75
C ASP A 571 -26.82 12.99 8.97
N GLY A 572 -25.98 14.00 8.73
CA GLY A 572 -25.43 14.89 9.77
C GLY A 572 -24.27 14.30 10.59
N ARG A 573 -23.93 13.01 10.42
CA ARG A 573 -22.76 12.38 11.05
C ARG A 573 -21.51 12.59 10.23
N LYS A 574 -20.49 13.20 10.83
CA LYS A 574 -19.16 13.34 10.22
C LYS A 574 -18.51 11.97 10.01
N ILE A 575 -17.91 11.77 8.84
CA ILE A 575 -17.18 10.56 8.47
C ILE A 575 -15.69 10.91 8.36
N PRO A 576 -14.77 10.19 9.05
CA PRO A 576 -13.34 10.38 8.84
C PRO A 576 -12.95 9.99 7.41
N VAL A 577 -12.11 10.79 6.77
CA VAL A 577 -11.73 10.61 5.36
C VAL A 577 -10.22 10.50 5.20
N ASP A 578 -9.75 9.40 4.64
CA ASP A 578 -8.35 9.26 4.22
C ASP A 578 -8.09 10.14 2.99
N PRO A 579 -7.11 11.06 3.04
CA PRO A 579 -6.92 12.05 2.00
C PRO A 579 -6.18 11.49 0.78
N GLY A 580 -6.23 12.20 -0.34
CA GLY A 580 -5.45 11.93 -1.54
C GLY A 580 -4.41 13.01 -1.81
N TRP A 581 -3.69 12.87 -2.91
CA TRP A 581 -2.70 13.83 -3.42
C TRP A 581 -2.97 14.11 -4.90
N VAL A 582 -2.62 15.30 -5.37
CA VAL A 582 -2.65 15.63 -6.81
C VAL A 582 -1.27 16.05 -7.29
N VAL A 583 -0.93 15.62 -8.50
CA VAL A 583 0.28 16.01 -9.22
C VAL A 583 -0.14 16.56 -10.58
N THR A 584 0.35 17.74 -10.93
CA THR A 584 0.33 18.27 -12.29
C THR A 584 1.64 17.89 -12.96
N ALA A 585 1.57 17.17 -14.07
CA ALA A 585 2.72 16.67 -14.79
C ALA A 585 2.84 17.29 -16.20
N PRO A 586 3.99 17.10 -16.89
CA PRO A 586 4.10 17.33 -18.33
C PRO A 586 3.02 16.60 -19.16
N PRO A 587 2.77 17.03 -20.40
CA PRO A 587 1.85 16.34 -21.29
C PRO A 587 2.25 14.88 -21.56
N ASN A 588 1.27 14.07 -21.95
CA ASN A 588 1.49 12.71 -22.43
C ASN A 588 1.30 12.68 -23.94
N TYR A 589 2.39 12.64 -24.70
CA TYR A 589 2.34 12.70 -26.17
C TYR A 589 2.07 11.34 -26.82
N ALA A 590 1.95 10.25 -26.05
CA ALA A 590 1.39 8.98 -26.53
C ALA A 590 0.45 8.41 -25.46
N PRO A 591 -0.76 8.99 -25.32
CA PRO A 591 -1.66 8.78 -24.17
C PRO A 591 -2.10 7.34 -23.96
N GLU A 592 -2.12 6.53 -25.01
CA GLU A 592 -2.47 5.11 -24.94
C GLU A 592 -1.33 4.21 -24.45
N LEU A 593 -0.06 4.62 -24.63
CA LEU A 593 1.07 3.75 -24.37
C LEU A 593 1.51 3.85 -22.90
N THR A 594 1.98 2.74 -22.34
CA THR A 594 2.62 2.71 -21.01
C THR A 594 4.05 2.17 -21.15
N SER A 595 4.96 2.52 -20.23
CA SER A 595 6.31 1.94 -20.24
C SER A 595 6.28 0.56 -19.61
N VAL A 596 7.27 -0.27 -19.90
CA VAL A 596 7.39 -1.65 -19.38
C VAL A 596 7.26 -1.69 -17.86
N ARG A 597 7.81 -0.69 -17.18
CA ARG A 597 7.59 -0.41 -15.77
C ARG A 597 6.92 0.95 -15.58
N THR A 598 5.83 0.97 -14.84
CA THR A 598 5.05 2.16 -14.52
C THR A 598 5.33 2.64 -13.10
N MET A 599 4.90 3.84 -12.75
CA MET A 599 4.96 4.33 -11.37
C MET A 599 4.16 3.42 -10.40
N TYR A 600 3.05 2.84 -10.85
CA TYR A 600 2.32 1.84 -10.06
C TYR A 600 3.19 0.60 -9.76
N ASP A 601 3.88 0.07 -10.77
CA ASP A 601 4.74 -1.12 -10.62
C ASP A 601 5.94 -0.86 -9.69
N LEU A 602 6.48 0.36 -9.74
CA LEU A 602 7.55 0.82 -8.85
C LEU A 602 7.06 0.84 -7.40
N VAL A 603 5.99 1.58 -7.11
CA VAL A 603 5.47 1.74 -5.74
C VAL A 603 5.03 0.39 -5.18
N ARG A 604 4.29 -0.41 -5.95
CA ARG A 604 3.90 -1.77 -5.57
C ARG A 604 5.13 -2.65 -5.27
N GLY A 605 6.17 -2.56 -6.10
CA GLY A 605 7.44 -3.24 -5.89
C GLY A 605 8.12 -2.86 -4.57
N SER A 606 8.19 -1.57 -4.25
CA SER A 606 8.78 -1.09 -3.00
C SER A 606 8.06 -1.60 -1.75
N PHE A 607 6.73 -1.62 -1.75
CA PHE A 607 5.96 -2.17 -0.63
C PHE A 607 6.12 -3.69 -0.49
N PHE A 608 6.23 -4.39 -1.62
CA PHE A 608 6.51 -5.82 -1.63
C PHE A 608 7.89 -6.13 -1.05
N GLU A 609 8.93 -5.40 -1.46
CA GLU A 609 10.28 -5.55 -0.92
C GLU A 609 10.36 -5.24 0.58
N ALA A 610 9.54 -4.28 1.05
CA ALA A 610 9.42 -3.95 2.46
C ALA A 610 8.58 -4.97 3.28
N GLY A 611 8.03 -6.01 2.66
CA GLY A 611 7.15 -6.99 3.34
C GLY A 611 5.76 -6.44 3.72
N LEU A 612 5.39 -5.29 3.17
CA LEU A 612 4.13 -4.58 3.47
C LEU A 612 3.01 -4.89 2.47
N LEU A 613 3.34 -5.57 1.36
CA LEU A 613 2.37 -6.16 0.45
C LEU A 613 2.76 -7.63 0.18
N PRO A 614 1.82 -8.58 0.24
CA PRO A 614 2.11 -9.98 -0.03
C PRO A 614 2.36 -10.22 -1.52
N GLU A 615 3.09 -11.29 -1.83
CA GLU A 615 3.11 -11.85 -3.18
C GLU A 615 1.71 -12.37 -3.54
N PRO A 616 1.23 -12.21 -4.79
CA PRO A 616 0.05 -12.92 -5.25
C PRO A 616 0.17 -14.44 -5.04
N GLN A 617 -0.82 -15.06 -4.37
CA GLN A 617 -0.84 -16.51 -4.15
C GLN A 617 -0.79 -17.28 -5.48
N GLN A 618 -1.59 -16.83 -6.45
CA GLN A 618 -1.61 -17.36 -7.82
C GLN A 618 -1.21 -16.26 -8.82
N VAL A 619 -0.20 -16.57 -9.63
CA VAL A 619 0.20 -15.72 -10.77
C VAL A 619 -0.86 -15.84 -11.86
N SER A 620 -1.34 -14.72 -12.36
CA SER A 620 -2.26 -14.65 -13.49
C SER A 620 -1.49 -14.25 -14.75
N PHE A 621 -1.71 -14.94 -15.87
CA PHE A 621 -1.10 -14.51 -17.12
C PHE A 621 -1.66 -13.15 -17.54
N THR A 622 -2.99 -13.02 -17.51
CA THR A 622 -3.69 -11.81 -17.98
C THR A 622 -3.39 -10.58 -17.13
N ARG A 623 -3.28 -10.73 -15.80
CA ARG A 623 -3.05 -9.62 -14.86
C ARG A 623 -1.57 -9.31 -14.63
N ASP A 624 -0.71 -10.33 -14.53
CA ASP A 624 0.65 -10.15 -14.02
C ASP A 624 1.74 -10.24 -15.11
N VAL A 625 1.49 -10.96 -16.21
CA VAL A 625 2.50 -11.21 -17.27
C VAL A 625 2.20 -10.42 -18.55
N LEU A 626 0.98 -10.54 -19.05
CA LEU A 626 0.53 -9.91 -20.30
C LEU A 626 0.78 -8.39 -20.32
N PRO A 627 0.58 -7.61 -19.23
CA PRO A 627 0.89 -6.19 -19.25
C PRO A 627 2.36 -5.90 -19.56
N VAL A 628 3.31 -6.68 -19.02
CA VAL A 628 4.74 -6.47 -19.29
C VAL A 628 5.06 -6.68 -20.76
N LEU A 629 4.55 -7.78 -21.35
CA LEU A 629 4.75 -8.11 -22.76
C LEU A 629 4.09 -7.07 -23.67
N ARG A 630 2.84 -6.69 -23.37
CA ARG A 630 2.08 -5.70 -24.13
C ARG A 630 2.73 -4.33 -24.11
N ARG A 631 3.24 -3.90 -22.95
CA ARG A 631 3.94 -2.62 -22.80
C ARG A 631 5.23 -2.60 -23.61
N LEU A 632 6.04 -3.65 -23.53
CA LEU A 632 7.28 -3.77 -24.31
C LEU A 632 7.03 -3.70 -25.81
N SER A 633 6.11 -4.52 -26.34
CA SER A 633 5.74 -4.48 -27.76
C SER A 633 5.02 -3.20 -28.17
N GLY A 634 4.28 -2.56 -27.27
CA GLY A 634 3.58 -1.30 -27.54
C GLY A 634 4.53 -0.13 -27.84
N LEU A 635 5.75 -0.16 -27.31
CA LEU A 635 6.75 0.88 -27.58
C LEU A 635 7.22 0.94 -29.05
N GLN A 636 6.84 -0.04 -29.89
CA GLN A 636 7.07 -0.02 -31.34
C GLN A 636 6.56 1.25 -32.03
N TRP A 637 5.54 1.89 -31.47
CA TRP A 637 4.88 3.06 -32.09
C TRP A 637 5.62 4.37 -31.85
N VAL A 638 6.58 4.38 -30.93
CA VAL A 638 7.25 5.59 -30.43
C VAL A 638 8.79 5.49 -30.45
N ASN A 639 9.34 4.33 -30.82
CA ASN A 639 10.77 4.14 -31.00
C ASN A 639 11.06 3.12 -32.11
N LYS A 640 11.90 3.51 -33.09
CA LYS A 640 12.21 2.68 -34.26
C LYS A 640 12.98 1.41 -33.93
N GLY A 641 13.91 1.44 -32.97
CA GLY A 641 14.66 0.24 -32.58
C GLY A 641 13.74 -0.82 -31.96
N LEU A 642 12.81 -0.40 -31.10
CA LEU A 642 11.77 -1.27 -30.54
C LEU A 642 10.77 -1.74 -31.61
N ALA A 643 10.49 -0.92 -32.63
CA ALA A 643 9.64 -1.31 -33.75
C ALA A 643 10.23 -2.44 -34.58
N VAL A 644 11.53 -2.37 -34.88
CA VAL A 644 12.25 -3.42 -35.63
C VAL A 644 12.26 -4.74 -34.87
N GLN A 645 12.44 -4.68 -33.55
CA GLN A 645 12.52 -5.88 -32.73
C GLN A 645 11.14 -6.46 -32.38
N PHE A 646 10.27 -5.67 -31.76
CA PHE A 646 9.02 -6.12 -31.13
C PHE A 646 7.75 -5.72 -31.89
N GLY A 647 7.89 -5.01 -33.02
CA GLY A 647 6.77 -4.54 -33.81
C GLY A 647 6.05 -5.63 -34.59
N HIS A 648 4.92 -5.28 -35.21
CA HIS A 648 4.14 -6.19 -36.07
C HIS A 648 5.02 -6.85 -37.14
N GLY A 649 5.11 -8.18 -37.10
CA GLY A 649 5.97 -8.95 -38.02
C GLY A 649 7.47 -8.84 -37.74
N GLY A 650 7.86 -8.23 -36.63
CA GLY A 650 9.24 -8.15 -36.14
C GLY A 650 9.75 -9.49 -35.60
N ARG A 651 11.06 -9.55 -35.32
CA ARG A 651 11.74 -10.78 -34.84
C ARG A 651 11.11 -11.33 -33.55
N ASP A 652 10.79 -10.42 -32.64
CA ASP A 652 10.24 -10.69 -31.33
C ASP A 652 8.81 -10.14 -31.20
N ASP A 653 7.96 -10.32 -32.21
CA ASP A 653 6.53 -9.97 -32.12
C ASP A 653 5.82 -10.83 -31.04
N LEU A 654 5.84 -10.35 -29.80
CA LEU A 654 5.30 -11.03 -28.62
C LEU A 654 3.77 -11.06 -28.61
N LEU A 655 3.12 -10.17 -29.36
CA LEU A 655 1.67 -10.01 -29.36
C LEU A 655 0.99 -10.67 -30.56
N GLY A 656 1.76 -11.19 -31.52
CA GLY A 656 1.26 -12.06 -32.58
C GLY A 656 0.40 -13.20 -32.01
N PRO A 657 -0.83 -13.44 -32.53
CA PRO A 657 -1.81 -14.31 -31.87
C PRO A 657 -1.28 -15.71 -31.51
N ALA A 658 -0.53 -16.34 -32.42
CA ALA A 658 0.05 -17.67 -32.20
C ALA A 658 1.14 -17.66 -31.11
N ARG A 659 2.00 -16.63 -31.10
CA ARG A 659 3.06 -16.50 -30.10
C ARG A 659 2.48 -16.19 -28.73
N LEU A 660 1.49 -15.30 -28.67
CA LEU A 660 0.83 -14.95 -27.42
C LEU A 660 0.08 -16.12 -26.79
N ALA A 661 -0.67 -16.89 -27.60
CA ALA A 661 -1.31 -18.12 -27.13
C ALA A 661 -0.30 -19.15 -26.60
N ALA A 662 0.86 -19.29 -27.25
CA ALA A 662 1.93 -20.16 -26.78
C ALA A 662 2.58 -19.66 -25.47
N LEU A 663 2.74 -18.35 -25.30
CA LEU A 663 3.24 -17.74 -24.06
C LEU A 663 2.24 -17.87 -22.89
N ALA A 664 0.93 -17.93 -23.18
CA ALA A 664 -0.13 -18.10 -22.21
C ALA A 664 -0.37 -19.55 -21.76
N ASP A 665 0.09 -20.54 -22.53
CA ASP A 665 -0.06 -21.96 -22.16
C ASP A 665 0.96 -22.34 -21.07
N PRO A 666 0.53 -22.78 -19.86
CA PRO A 666 1.45 -23.16 -18.78
C PRO A 666 2.10 -24.53 -18.99
N SER A 667 1.68 -25.31 -19.99
CA SER A 667 2.13 -26.67 -20.21
C SER A 667 3.66 -26.77 -20.34
N PRO A 668 4.26 -27.93 -20.02
CA PRO A 668 5.69 -28.17 -20.21
C PRO A 668 6.16 -27.99 -21.67
N VAL A 669 5.26 -28.12 -22.65
CA VAL A 669 5.58 -27.98 -24.09
C VAL A 669 6.09 -26.57 -24.39
N GLN A 670 5.48 -25.54 -23.79
CA GLN A 670 5.85 -24.13 -24.03
C GLN A 670 6.89 -23.61 -23.02
N ARG A 671 7.37 -24.45 -22.11
CA ARG A 671 8.28 -24.02 -21.03
C ARG A 671 9.55 -23.35 -21.55
N GLU A 672 10.15 -23.90 -22.60
CA GLU A 672 11.40 -23.34 -23.15
C GLU A 672 11.16 -21.98 -23.83
N LEU A 673 10.04 -21.82 -24.55
CA LEU A 673 9.67 -20.53 -25.12
C LEU A 673 9.53 -19.46 -24.03
N ARG A 674 8.79 -19.75 -22.95
CA ARG A 674 8.64 -18.82 -21.82
C ARG A 674 9.97 -18.53 -21.14
N ARG A 675 10.81 -19.56 -20.96
CA ARG A 675 12.16 -19.43 -20.40
C ARG A 675 13.06 -18.51 -21.24
N GLN A 676 13.02 -18.61 -22.56
CA GLN A 676 13.82 -17.75 -23.45
C GLN A 676 13.41 -16.28 -23.34
N VAL A 677 12.11 -15.99 -23.24
CA VAL A 677 11.62 -14.63 -23.00
C VAL A 677 12.08 -14.13 -21.63
N TRP A 678 11.92 -14.91 -20.57
CA TRP A 678 12.38 -14.53 -19.23
C TRP A 678 13.90 -14.30 -19.15
N LEU A 679 14.71 -15.17 -19.78
CA LEU A 679 16.17 -15.01 -19.84
C LEU A 679 16.63 -13.82 -20.69
N SER A 680 15.76 -13.26 -21.53
CA SER A 680 16.05 -12.03 -22.28
C SER A 680 15.82 -10.78 -21.44
N VAL A 681 15.05 -10.86 -20.35
CA VAL A 681 14.83 -9.75 -19.41
C VAL A 681 16.02 -9.60 -18.49
N ARG A 682 16.47 -8.36 -18.31
CA ARG A 682 17.67 -7.99 -17.55
C ARG A 682 17.65 -8.49 -16.10
N ASP A 683 18.78 -9.03 -15.67
CA ASP A 683 19.12 -9.39 -14.30
C ASP A 683 20.55 -8.90 -14.02
N TYR A 684 20.74 -8.08 -12.98
CA TYR A 684 22.04 -7.43 -12.75
C TYR A 684 23.16 -8.43 -12.43
N ASP A 685 22.86 -9.51 -11.71
CA ASP A 685 23.85 -10.50 -11.32
C ASP A 685 24.30 -11.33 -12.53
N ARG A 686 23.36 -11.60 -13.45
CA ARG A 686 23.63 -12.34 -14.68
C ARG A 686 24.30 -11.50 -15.76
N ASP A 687 23.80 -10.28 -15.99
CA ASP A 687 24.12 -9.51 -17.20
C ASP A 687 25.11 -8.37 -16.98
N GLY A 688 25.33 -7.98 -15.72
CA GLY A 688 26.21 -6.87 -15.36
C GLY A 688 25.82 -5.57 -16.08
N VAL A 689 26.80 -4.96 -16.76
CA VAL A 689 26.67 -3.68 -17.47
C VAL A 689 26.20 -3.81 -18.92
N SER A 690 25.87 -5.02 -19.38
CA SER A 690 25.53 -5.26 -20.79
C SER A 690 24.31 -4.44 -21.23
N PRO A 691 24.36 -3.74 -22.38
CA PRO A 691 23.20 -3.03 -22.91
C PRO A 691 22.19 -3.94 -23.62
N VAL A 692 22.53 -5.22 -23.85
CA VAL A 692 21.77 -6.16 -24.69
C VAL A 692 20.43 -6.62 -24.09
N PRO A 693 20.31 -6.94 -22.78
CA PRO A 693 19.07 -7.46 -22.22
C PRO A 693 17.92 -6.45 -22.22
N TRP A 694 16.70 -6.97 -22.26
CA TRP A 694 15.47 -6.18 -22.30
C TRP A 694 15.08 -5.63 -20.92
N PRO A 695 14.41 -4.48 -20.87
CA PRO A 695 14.20 -3.55 -21.99
C PRO A 695 15.47 -2.73 -22.29
N ALA A 696 15.65 -2.31 -23.54
CA ALA A 696 16.75 -1.43 -23.97
C ALA A 696 16.47 0.04 -23.58
N VAL A 697 16.23 0.26 -22.28
CA VAL A 697 15.87 1.55 -21.68
C VAL A 697 16.96 1.95 -20.69
N TYR A 698 17.33 3.23 -20.66
CA TYR A 698 18.32 3.76 -19.72
C TYR A 698 17.88 3.59 -18.26
N GLY A 699 18.84 3.50 -17.35
CA GLY A 699 18.62 3.40 -15.91
C GLY A 699 19.14 4.62 -15.16
N ASP A 700 18.96 4.63 -13.83
CA ASP A 700 19.24 5.79 -12.96
C ASP A 700 20.68 6.29 -13.04
N ALA A 701 21.65 5.38 -13.22
CA ALA A 701 23.06 5.72 -13.26
C ALA A 701 23.55 6.14 -14.65
N MET A 702 22.64 6.38 -15.61
CA MET A 702 23.06 6.56 -16.99
C MET A 702 24.04 7.72 -17.18
N ASN A 703 23.99 8.75 -16.33
CA ASN A 703 24.83 9.97 -16.44
C ASN A 703 26.26 9.83 -15.91
N LEU A 704 26.67 8.63 -15.50
CA LEU A 704 28.02 8.33 -15.06
C LEU A 704 28.72 7.41 -16.06
N PRO A 705 30.06 7.26 -16.00
CA PRO A 705 30.76 6.27 -16.82
C PRO A 705 30.12 4.87 -16.69
N PRO A 706 30.13 4.03 -17.73
CA PRO A 706 29.38 2.78 -17.86
C PRO A 706 30.05 1.64 -17.08
N GLN A 707 30.32 1.90 -15.82
CA GLN A 707 30.86 0.95 -14.85
C GLN A 707 29.76 0.46 -13.90
N SER A 708 28.52 0.95 -14.05
CA SER A 708 27.38 0.59 -13.22
C SER A 708 26.40 -0.31 -13.96
N VAL A 709 25.88 -1.32 -13.26
CA VAL A 709 24.78 -2.15 -13.76
C VAL A 709 23.49 -1.34 -13.97
N ARG A 710 23.33 -0.21 -13.25
CA ARG A 710 22.17 0.70 -13.31
C ARG A 710 22.22 1.70 -14.47
N GLN A 711 23.11 1.49 -15.45
CA GLN A 711 23.11 2.22 -16.72
C GLN A 711 21.82 2.00 -17.52
N HIS A 712 21.15 0.88 -17.26
CA HIS A 712 19.91 0.47 -17.90
C HIS A 712 18.94 -0.06 -16.85
N MET A 713 17.64 0.11 -17.07
CA MET A 713 16.64 -0.28 -16.09
C MET A 713 16.44 -1.80 -15.99
N THR A 714 15.93 -2.24 -14.84
CA THR A 714 15.37 -3.57 -14.61
C THR A 714 13.88 -3.48 -14.25
N LEU A 715 13.16 -4.58 -14.46
CA LEU A 715 11.80 -4.71 -13.90
C LEU A 715 11.83 -4.63 -12.37
N SER A 716 10.68 -4.34 -11.75
CA SER A 716 10.61 -4.41 -10.29
C SER A 716 10.84 -5.85 -9.80
N PRO A 717 11.36 -6.06 -8.59
CA PRO A 717 11.59 -7.41 -8.07
C PRO A 717 10.33 -8.28 -8.05
N LEU A 718 9.16 -7.69 -7.81
CA LEU A 718 7.88 -8.39 -7.93
C LEU A 718 7.59 -8.81 -9.37
N GLN A 719 7.70 -7.89 -10.36
CA GLN A 719 7.48 -8.22 -11.77
C GLN A 719 8.42 -9.34 -12.24
N TYR A 720 9.71 -9.27 -11.89
CA TYR A 720 10.70 -10.27 -12.27
C TYR A 720 10.38 -11.64 -11.65
N ARG A 721 9.95 -11.68 -10.37
CA ARG A 721 9.56 -12.92 -9.69
C ARG A 721 8.31 -13.56 -10.32
N LEU A 722 7.31 -12.75 -10.66
CA LEU A 722 6.10 -13.23 -11.34
C LEU A 722 6.42 -13.79 -12.73
N LEU A 723 7.31 -13.14 -13.49
CA LEU A 723 7.82 -13.68 -14.75
C LEU A 723 8.61 -14.97 -14.57
N GLN A 724 9.38 -15.11 -13.48
CA GLN A 724 10.11 -16.34 -13.21
C GLN A 724 9.14 -17.52 -12.95
N ARG A 725 8.07 -17.31 -12.18
CA ARG A 725 7.03 -18.34 -11.93
C ARG A 725 6.28 -18.69 -13.22
N TRP A 726 5.92 -17.68 -14.00
CA TRP A 726 5.35 -17.87 -15.34
C TRP A 726 6.24 -18.71 -16.26
N ALA A 727 7.54 -18.40 -16.32
CA ALA A 727 8.52 -19.15 -17.10
C ALA A 727 8.60 -20.64 -16.69
N ARG A 728 8.40 -20.93 -15.40
CA ARG A 728 8.35 -22.30 -14.86
C ARG A 728 7.03 -23.03 -15.13
N GLY A 729 5.96 -22.31 -15.51
CA GLY A 729 4.61 -22.86 -15.68
C GLY A 729 3.73 -22.80 -14.43
N ASP A 730 4.15 -22.05 -13.40
CA ASP A 730 3.39 -21.84 -12.16
C ASP A 730 2.53 -20.58 -12.27
N PHE A 731 1.46 -20.64 -13.07
CA PHE A 731 0.52 -19.56 -13.26
C PHE A 731 -0.84 -20.08 -13.76
N ALA A 732 -1.89 -19.29 -13.58
CA ALA A 732 -3.23 -19.57 -14.08
C ALA A 732 -3.28 -19.41 -15.60
N ASN A 733 -3.85 -20.40 -16.29
CA ASN A 733 -4.17 -20.30 -17.70
C ASN A 733 -5.48 -19.51 -17.89
N ASP A 734 -5.41 -18.20 -17.65
CA ASP A 734 -6.56 -17.30 -17.63
C ASP A 734 -6.58 -16.31 -18.81
N TYR A 735 -5.84 -16.62 -19.87
CA TYR A 735 -5.85 -15.82 -21.10
C TYR A 735 -7.05 -16.20 -21.97
N ASP A 736 -7.94 -15.23 -22.17
CA ASP A 736 -9.01 -15.31 -23.16
C ASP A 736 -8.84 -14.17 -24.19
N PRO A 737 -8.53 -14.49 -25.46
CA PRO A 737 -8.37 -13.48 -26.51
C PRO A 737 -9.69 -12.74 -26.84
N ALA A 738 -10.85 -13.28 -26.46
CA ALA A 738 -12.15 -12.63 -26.64
C ALA A 738 -12.53 -11.73 -25.45
N GLN A 739 -11.82 -11.83 -24.32
CA GLN A 739 -12.11 -11.03 -23.14
C GLN A 739 -11.81 -9.55 -23.40
N LYS A 740 -12.82 -8.72 -23.18
CA LYS A 740 -12.67 -7.26 -23.21
C LYS A 740 -12.38 -6.78 -21.78
N PRO A 741 -11.27 -6.04 -21.55
CA PRO A 741 -11.04 -5.42 -20.25
C PRO A 741 -12.09 -4.32 -20.00
N PRO A 742 -12.32 -3.93 -18.73
CA PRO A 742 -13.16 -2.79 -18.37
C PRO A 742 -12.71 -1.52 -19.10
N ALA A 743 -13.63 -0.86 -19.81
CA ALA A 743 -13.37 0.37 -20.55
C ALA A 743 -13.69 1.63 -19.73
N THR A 744 -14.61 1.49 -18.78
CA THR A 744 -15.01 2.53 -17.84
C THR A 744 -14.95 2.00 -16.41
N ILE A 745 -14.90 2.91 -15.42
CA ILE A 745 -14.93 2.51 -14.01
C ILE A 745 -16.25 1.80 -13.63
N ASP A 746 -17.33 2.00 -14.40
CA ASP A 746 -18.61 1.37 -14.13
C ASP A 746 -18.65 -0.11 -14.55
N ASP A 747 -17.80 -0.50 -15.50
CA ASP A 747 -17.58 -1.91 -15.90
C ASP A 747 -16.82 -2.71 -14.83
N VAL A 748 -16.17 -2.03 -13.90
CA VAL A 748 -15.40 -2.65 -12.81
C VAL A 748 -16.35 -3.04 -11.66
N PRO A 749 -16.26 -4.27 -11.12
CA PRO A 749 -17.02 -4.66 -9.94
C PRO A 749 -16.85 -3.63 -8.83
N PHE A 750 -17.96 -3.21 -8.21
CA PHE A 750 -17.96 -2.10 -7.26
C PHE A 750 -16.87 -2.22 -6.17
N ALA A 751 -16.63 -3.42 -5.66
CA ALA A 751 -15.62 -3.69 -4.64
C ALA A 751 -14.18 -3.40 -5.07
N GLN A 752 -13.90 -3.41 -6.37
CA GLN A 752 -12.57 -3.24 -6.97
C GLN A 752 -12.35 -1.82 -7.53
N ARG A 753 -13.40 -1.00 -7.60
CA ARG A 753 -13.33 0.36 -8.18
C ARG A 753 -12.29 1.25 -7.47
N PRO A 754 -12.20 1.31 -6.12
CA PRO A 754 -11.22 2.17 -5.47
C PRO A 754 -9.77 1.83 -5.83
N GLU A 755 -9.41 0.54 -5.76
CA GLU A 755 -8.06 0.07 -6.13
C GLU A 755 -7.78 0.30 -7.61
N THR A 756 -8.78 0.13 -8.48
CA THR A 756 -8.63 0.38 -9.92
C THR A 756 -8.32 1.84 -10.21
N LEU A 757 -8.97 2.78 -9.53
CA LEU A 757 -8.66 4.21 -9.64
C LEU A 757 -7.23 4.52 -9.20
N ASP A 758 -6.82 3.99 -8.05
CA ASP A 758 -5.46 4.17 -7.50
C ASP A 758 -4.39 3.63 -8.46
N ARG A 759 -4.65 2.47 -9.07
CA ARG A 759 -3.77 1.85 -10.07
C ARG A 759 -3.73 2.61 -11.39
N ALA A 760 -4.89 2.95 -11.94
CA ALA A 760 -4.99 3.59 -13.25
C ALA A 760 -4.24 4.92 -13.27
N ALA A 761 -4.38 5.74 -12.23
CA ALA A 761 -3.71 7.04 -12.15
C ALA A 761 -2.18 6.95 -12.25
N LEU A 762 -1.56 5.90 -11.70
CA LEU A 762 -0.11 5.70 -11.71
C LEU A 762 0.38 4.81 -12.86
N SER A 763 -0.50 4.03 -13.50
CA SER A 763 -0.13 3.16 -14.63
C SER A 763 0.26 3.95 -15.88
N PHE A 764 -0.23 5.17 -16.02
CA PHE A 764 0.13 6.09 -17.11
C PHE A 764 1.30 7.03 -16.75
N CYS A 765 1.95 6.82 -15.60
CA CYS A 765 3.17 7.51 -15.21
C CYS A 765 4.38 6.59 -15.38
N LEU A 766 5.52 7.18 -15.71
CA LEU A 766 6.74 6.43 -15.94
C LEU A 766 7.48 6.13 -14.64
N ALA A 767 8.14 4.99 -14.62
CA ALA A 767 9.23 4.70 -13.71
C ALA A 767 10.49 4.46 -14.53
N ASP A 768 11.62 4.94 -14.01
CA ASP A 768 12.97 4.74 -14.52
C ASP A 768 13.23 5.22 -15.99
N ALA A 769 14.44 5.62 -16.36
CA ALA A 769 15.48 6.12 -15.47
C ALA A 769 14.94 7.26 -14.60
N PHE A 770 15.35 7.33 -13.35
CA PHE A 770 15.19 8.57 -12.60
C PHE A 770 16.35 9.50 -12.90
N HIS A 771 16.26 10.18 -14.05
CA HIS A 771 17.24 11.18 -14.51
C HIS A 771 16.62 12.44 -15.16
N PRO A 772 15.71 13.19 -14.48
CA PRO A 772 15.03 12.84 -13.23
C PRO A 772 13.80 11.94 -13.43
N GLY A 773 13.30 11.77 -14.66
CA GLY A 773 12.00 11.16 -14.96
C GLY A 773 11.04 12.19 -15.58
N CYS A 774 9.81 11.80 -15.91
CA CYS A 774 8.83 12.71 -16.51
C CYS A 774 7.88 13.37 -15.49
N GLU A 775 7.05 12.57 -14.81
CA GLU A 775 6.03 13.12 -13.90
C GLU A 775 6.54 13.27 -12.46
N LEU A 776 7.25 12.25 -11.98
CA LEU A 776 7.77 12.10 -10.62
C LEU A 776 9.14 11.40 -10.69
N THR A 777 9.82 11.28 -9.55
CA THR A 777 11.18 10.70 -9.49
C THR A 777 11.39 9.74 -8.32
N TRP A 778 12.65 9.36 -8.07
CA TRP A 778 13.11 8.34 -7.14
C TRP A 778 12.56 8.40 -5.71
N PRO A 779 12.15 9.55 -5.11
CA PRO A 779 11.50 9.52 -3.81
C PRO A 779 10.31 8.56 -3.77
N MET A 780 9.58 8.42 -4.88
CA MET A 780 8.38 7.58 -4.95
C MET A 780 8.62 6.10 -4.62
N ARG A 781 9.86 5.58 -4.70
CA ARG A 781 10.19 4.21 -4.29
C ARG A 781 10.50 4.03 -2.80
N HIS A 782 10.38 5.07 -1.98
CA HIS A 782 10.60 5.03 -0.54
C HIS A 782 9.27 4.90 0.21
N THR A 783 9.09 3.81 0.97
CA THR A 783 7.84 3.52 1.70
C THR A 783 7.55 4.54 2.82
N THR A 784 8.57 5.25 3.30
CA THR A 784 8.47 6.33 4.30
C THR A 784 7.62 7.53 3.84
N LEU A 785 7.51 7.75 2.53
CA LEU A 785 6.64 8.78 1.94
C LEU A 785 5.15 8.52 2.15
N TYR A 786 4.78 7.31 2.55
CA TYR A 786 3.39 6.86 2.54
C TYR A 786 2.88 6.57 3.96
N SER A 787 1.59 6.83 4.17
CA SER A 787 0.86 6.47 5.39
C SER A 787 0.27 5.05 5.31
N SER A 788 0.00 4.59 4.10
CA SER A 788 -0.44 3.25 3.71
C SER A 788 -0.11 3.06 2.22
N PRO A 789 -0.13 1.82 1.67
CA PRO A 789 0.16 1.61 0.25
C PRO A 789 -0.50 2.63 -0.67
N PHE A 790 0.32 3.29 -1.50
CA PHE A 790 -0.07 4.33 -2.46
C PHE A 790 -0.61 5.65 -1.89
N ARG A 791 -0.78 5.80 -0.58
CA ARG A 791 -1.31 7.03 0.04
C ARG A 791 -0.21 7.88 0.67
N VAL A 792 0.09 9.01 0.06
CA VAL A 792 1.12 9.95 0.52
C VAL A 792 0.86 10.35 1.97
N ARG A 793 1.90 10.40 2.79
CA ARG A 793 1.86 10.87 4.17
C ARG A 793 1.84 12.39 4.16
N HIS A 794 0.74 12.99 4.56
CA HIS A 794 0.62 14.45 4.64
C HIS A 794 1.39 14.96 5.86
N ARG A 795 2.15 16.04 5.69
CA ARG A 795 2.70 16.81 6.80
C ARG A 795 1.56 17.51 7.52
N ASP A 796 1.56 17.44 8.85
CA ASP A 796 0.63 18.21 9.67
C ASP A 796 0.84 19.71 9.39
N PRO A 797 -0.19 20.47 8.97
CA PRO A 797 -0.07 21.91 8.77
C PRO A 797 0.39 22.68 10.02
N ALA A 798 0.21 22.12 11.22
CA ALA A 798 0.70 22.68 12.48
C ALA A 798 2.14 22.30 12.81
N ALA A 799 2.74 21.35 12.08
CA ALA A 799 4.14 20.98 12.28
C ALA A 799 5.08 22.13 11.84
N PRO A 800 6.28 22.23 12.44
CA PRO A 800 7.29 23.16 11.97
C PRO A 800 7.65 22.92 10.50
N PRO A 801 8.08 23.96 9.77
CA PRO A 801 8.57 23.78 8.41
C PRO A 801 9.75 22.80 8.37
N PRO A 802 9.98 22.13 7.23
CA PRO A 802 11.13 21.24 7.08
C PRO A 802 12.44 21.93 7.48
N PRO A 803 13.37 21.20 8.11
CA PRO A 803 14.68 21.76 8.41
C PRO A 803 15.41 22.15 7.13
N PHE A 804 16.36 23.08 7.26
CA PHE A 804 17.29 23.36 6.18
C PHE A 804 18.29 22.19 6.04
N TYR A 805 18.32 21.55 4.87
CA TYR A 805 19.15 20.36 4.61
C TYR A 805 20.60 20.70 4.21
N GLY A 806 21.03 21.96 4.37
CA GLY A 806 22.37 22.43 4.02
C GLY A 806 22.46 23.07 2.62
N GLN A 807 23.63 23.59 2.28
CA GLN A 807 23.89 24.22 0.97
C GLN A 807 23.89 23.20 -0.19
N ALA A 808 24.10 21.93 0.15
CA ALA A 808 24.03 20.79 -0.75
C ALA A 808 23.26 19.65 -0.07
N LEU A 809 22.45 18.94 -0.85
CA LEU A 809 21.75 17.74 -0.40
C LEU A 809 22.60 16.51 -0.73
N THR A 810 23.09 15.83 0.30
CA THR A 810 23.85 14.58 0.16
C THR A 810 22.94 13.36 0.26
N PRO A 811 23.36 12.19 -0.24
CA PRO A 811 22.67 10.92 -0.01
C PRO A 811 22.34 10.68 1.47
N ASP A 812 23.32 10.85 2.36
CA ASP A 812 23.15 10.63 3.80
C ASP A 812 22.05 11.52 4.40
N VAL A 813 22.01 12.81 4.02
CA VAL A 813 20.98 13.74 4.49
C VAL A 813 19.62 13.39 3.89
N ALA A 814 19.58 13.08 2.59
CA ALA A 814 18.35 12.74 1.87
C ALA A 814 17.66 11.49 2.46
N LEU A 815 18.44 10.49 2.86
CA LEU A 815 17.98 9.19 3.38
C LEU A 815 17.87 9.14 4.91
N SER A 816 18.26 10.20 5.61
CA SER A 816 18.17 10.26 7.07
C SER A 816 16.72 10.31 7.56
N LEU A 817 16.50 9.96 8.85
CA LEU A 817 15.19 9.99 9.49
C LEU A 817 14.52 11.38 9.49
N ASP A 818 15.33 12.44 9.57
CA ASP A 818 14.86 13.83 9.49
C ASP A 818 14.88 14.38 8.05
N GLY A 819 15.20 13.51 7.08
CA GLY A 819 15.35 13.83 5.68
C GLY A 819 14.02 14.13 4.96
N PRO A 820 14.10 14.54 3.68
CA PRO A 820 12.97 14.96 2.87
C PRO A 820 12.01 13.85 2.41
N LEU A 821 12.25 12.58 2.77
CA LEU A 821 11.54 11.39 2.26
C LEU A 821 10.43 10.87 3.20
N HIS A 822 9.90 11.73 4.07
CA HIS A 822 8.83 11.39 5.02
C HIS A 822 7.53 12.14 4.71
N ALA A 823 6.96 12.86 5.68
CA ALA A 823 5.70 13.57 5.50
C ALA A 823 5.86 14.76 4.53
N GLN A 824 4.99 14.82 3.52
CA GLN A 824 5.06 15.76 2.41
C GLN A 824 4.06 16.91 2.59
N GLY A 825 4.48 18.12 2.22
CA GLY A 825 3.62 19.29 2.05
C GLY A 825 3.41 19.64 0.57
N PRO A 826 2.59 20.67 0.26
CA PRO A 826 2.38 21.14 -1.10
C PRO A 826 3.70 21.42 -1.84
N GLY A 827 3.85 20.88 -3.04
CA GLY A 827 5.02 21.04 -3.91
C GLY A 827 6.18 20.06 -3.64
N ASP A 828 6.08 19.21 -2.61
CA ASP A 828 7.23 18.39 -2.20
C ASP A 828 7.49 17.16 -3.09
N LEU A 829 6.50 16.69 -3.88
CA LEU A 829 6.71 15.56 -4.80
C LEU A 829 7.37 15.98 -6.12
N THR A 830 7.06 17.18 -6.63
CA THR A 830 7.56 17.65 -7.93
C THR A 830 8.81 18.52 -7.85
N ARG A 831 9.21 18.99 -6.65
CA ARG A 831 10.40 19.85 -6.44
C ARG A 831 11.71 19.27 -6.96
N TRP A 832 11.79 17.96 -7.07
CA TRP A 832 12.95 17.20 -7.53
C TRP A 832 13.15 17.24 -9.06
N MET A 833 12.08 17.54 -9.80
CA MET A 833 12.09 17.49 -11.26
C MET A 833 12.85 18.66 -11.87
N ALA A 834 13.08 18.60 -13.18
CA ALA A 834 13.68 19.69 -13.95
C ALA A 834 12.88 21.00 -13.82
N VAL A 835 13.60 22.12 -13.79
CA VAL A 835 13.03 23.46 -13.89
C VAL A 835 13.70 24.24 -15.04
N PRO A 836 12.92 24.64 -16.07
CA PRO A 836 11.54 24.22 -16.33
C PRO A 836 11.47 22.79 -16.90
N TRP A 837 10.31 22.11 -16.82
CA TRP A 837 10.15 20.72 -17.28
C TRP A 837 10.38 20.50 -18.79
N GLN A 838 10.18 21.55 -19.61
CA GLN A 838 10.32 21.47 -21.07
C GLN A 838 11.75 21.13 -21.52
N THR A 839 12.77 21.62 -20.80
CA THR A 839 14.17 21.38 -21.18
C THR A 839 14.54 19.91 -20.99
N ASP A 840 13.97 19.25 -19.99
CA ASP A 840 14.11 17.80 -19.80
C ASP A 840 13.40 16.99 -20.90
N THR A 841 12.21 17.44 -21.30
CA THR A 841 11.42 16.82 -22.38
C THR A 841 12.19 16.85 -23.71
N ALA A 842 12.73 18.01 -24.10
CA ALA A 842 13.57 18.14 -25.30
C ALA A 842 14.88 17.32 -25.24
N SER A 843 15.30 16.97 -24.03
CA SER A 843 16.46 16.13 -23.73
C SER A 843 16.07 14.67 -23.50
N CYS A 844 14.83 14.25 -23.72
CA CYS A 844 14.42 12.85 -23.57
C CYS A 844 14.56 12.12 -24.92
N ARG A 845 15.79 11.72 -25.24
CA ARG A 845 16.15 11.12 -26.55
C ARG A 845 16.57 9.65 -26.43
N SER A 846 16.90 9.05 -27.56
CA SER A 846 17.50 7.72 -27.65
C SER A 846 18.91 7.78 -28.23
N GLY A 847 19.66 6.69 -28.12
CA GLY A 847 20.91 6.48 -28.85
C GLY A 847 21.97 7.54 -28.57
N TYR A 848 22.02 8.09 -27.35
CA TYR A 848 22.98 9.12 -27.00
C TYR A 848 24.42 8.68 -27.32
N GLU A 849 25.04 9.34 -28.29
CA GLU A 849 26.31 8.91 -28.86
C GLU A 849 27.42 8.95 -27.82
N TYR A 850 28.23 7.90 -27.81
CA TYR A 850 29.41 7.79 -26.97
C TYR A 850 30.50 8.71 -27.52
N SER A 851 31.07 9.60 -26.71
CA SER A 851 32.01 10.62 -27.21
C SER A 851 33.03 10.05 -28.20
N VAL A 852 33.10 10.70 -29.36
CA VAL A 852 33.96 10.38 -30.49
C VAL A 852 35.45 10.32 -30.08
N THR A 853 35.84 10.98 -29.00
CA THR A 853 37.20 10.99 -28.47
C THR A 853 37.64 9.68 -27.80
N LEU A 854 36.73 8.75 -27.52
CA LEU A 854 37.00 7.53 -26.72
C LEU A 854 37.18 6.25 -27.56
N GLY A 855 36.98 6.28 -28.87
CA GLY A 855 37.26 5.14 -29.78
C GLY A 855 36.40 3.89 -29.56
N LEU A 856 35.36 3.95 -28.73
CA LEU A 856 34.31 2.95 -28.63
C LEU A 856 33.20 3.33 -29.62
N GLY A 857 32.73 2.38 -30.43
CA GLY A 857 31.74 2.64 -31.48
C GLY A 857 30.42 3.21 -30.94
N PRO A 858 29.68 3.96 -31.76
CA PRO A 858 28.44 4.62 -31.34
C PRO A 858 27.37 3.58 -30.93
N TYR A 859 26.46 3.99 -30.05
CA TYR A 859 25.20 3.28 -29.91
C TYR A 859 24.43 3.32 -31.24
N ASP A 860 23.52 2.37 -31.43
CA ASP A 860 22.49 2.52 -32.44
C ASP A 860 21.71 3.83 -32.16
N PRO A 861 21.39 4.67 -33.17
CA PRO A 861 20.75 5.97 -32.94
C PRO A 861 19.35 5.84 -32.32
N TYR A 862 18.74 4.65 -32.35
CA TYR A 862 17.41 4.40 -31.82
C TYR A 862 17.43 3.80 -30.42
N LEU A 863 18.51 3.15 -29.97
CA LEU A 863 18.59 2.45 -28.68
C LEU A 863 19.97 2.54 -28.02
N PRO A 864 20.05 2.63 -26.68
CA PRO A 864 18.94 2.62 -25.72
C PRO A 864 18.10 3.90 -25.72
N THR A 865 16.93 3.89 -25.09
CA THR A 865 16.02 5.04 -25.01
C THR A 865 15.68 5.43 -23.56
N PHE A 866 15.29 6.69 -23.33
CA PHE A 866 14.72 7.13 -22.05
C PHE A 866 13.23 6.74 -21.95
N TRP A 867 12.32 7.61 -22.40
CA TRP A 867 10.90 7.55 -22.05
C TRP A 867 9.98 7.67 -23.27
N PRO A 868 10.12 6.78 -24.28
CA PRO A 868 9.46 6.96 -25.57
C PRO A 868 7.93 6.95 -25.47
N ALA A 869 7.35 6.31 -24.44
CA ALA A 869 5.92 6.32 -24.23
C ALA A 869 5.37 7.69 -23.76
N ARG A 870 6.15 8.54 -23.09
CA ARG A 870 5.71 9.92 -22.76
C ARG A 870 6.21 10.92 -23.78
N VAL A 871 7.46 10.77 -24.19
CA VAL A 871 8.16 11.65 -25.13
C VAL A 871 8.60 10.79 -26.31
N PRO A 872 7.76 10.64 -27.36
CA PRO A 872 8.09 9.83 -28.52
C PRO A 872 9.45 10.20 -29.10
N ASN A 873 10.23 9.21 -29.52
CA ASN A 873 11.49 9.47 -30.23
C ASN A 873 11.25 9.44 -31.74
N HIS A 874 10.53 8.42 -32.22
CA HIS A 874 10.29 8.18 -33.64
C HIS A 874 8.85 7.72 -33.86
N VAL A 875 8.16 8.31 -34.82
CA VAL A 875 6.71 8.15 -35.01
C VAL A 875 6.36 7.84 -36.46
N LEU A 876 5.21 7.19 -36.68
CA LEU A 876 4.57 7.11 -38.00
C LEU A 876 3.84 8.43 -38.25
N ALA A 877 4.29 9.22 -39.22
CA ALA A 877 3.68 10.51 -39.54
C ALA A 877 2.38 10.30 -40.35
N GLU A 878 1.46 11.28 -40.27
CA GLU A 878 0.18 11.25 -41.00
C GLU A 878 0.41 11.04 -42.52
N GLU A 879 1.39 11.70 -43.13
CA GLU A 879 1.69 11.54 -44.56
C GLU A 879 2.08 10.10 -44.94
N ASP A 880 2.82 9.40 -44.07
CA ASP A 880 3.21 8.01 -44.30
C ASP A 880 2.00 7.08 -44.07
N TYR A 881 1.14 7.40 -43.10
CA TYR A 881 -0.11 6.69 -42.86
C TYR A 881 -1.05 6.76 -44.07
N GLU A 882 -1.19 7.93 -44.70
CA GLU A 882 -1.98 8.10 -45.93
C GLU A 882 -1.45 7.20 -47.06
N VAL A 883 -0.13 7.10 -47.22
CA VAL A 883 0.50 6.18 -48.19
C VAL A 883 0.19 4.72 -47.85
N VAL A 884 0.22 4.33 -46.58
CA VAL A 884 -0.09 2.96 -46.14
C VAL A 884 -1.53 2.56 -46.48
N LEU A 885 -2.49 3.49 -46.35
CA LEU A 885 -3.90 3.24 -46.67
C LEU A 885 -4.21 3.25 -48.18
N ASP A 886 -3.40 3.92 -49.00
CA ASP A 886 -3.66 4.10 -50.42
C ASP A 886 -3.48 2.80 -51.21
N THR A 887 -4.58 2.06 -51.38
CA THR A 887 -4.61 0.80 -52.14
C THR A 887 -4.27 0.95 -53.63
N SER A 888 -4.20 2.18 -54.17
CA SER A 888 -3.76 2.42 -55.55
C SER A 888 -2.24 2.38 -55.71
N ARG A 889 -1.48 2.51 -54.61
CA ARG A 889 -0.02 2.50 -54.62
C ARG A 889 0.55 1.08 -54.63
N PRO A 890 1.76 0.90 -55.22
CA PRO A 890 2.47 -0.37 -55.12
C PRO A 890 2.68 -0.78 -53.66
N MET A 891 2.48 -2.06 -53.37
CA MET A 891 2.66 -2.61 -52.03
C MET A 891 4.06 -2.33 -51.45
N SER A 892 5.11 -2.29 -52.29
CA SER A 892 6.46 -1.93 -51.84
C SER A 892 6.55 -0.51 -51.29
N GLU A 893 5.82 0.44 -51.88
CA GLU A 893 5.76 1.82 -51.36
C GLU A 893 4.98 1.88 -50.04
N ARG A 894 3.86 1.17 -49.95
CA ARG A 894 3.05 1.08 -48.73
C ARG A 894 3.84 0.47 -47.57
N LEU A 895 4.57 -0.62 -47.83
CA LEU A 895 5.44 -1.25 -46.83
C LEU A 895 6.63 -0.36 -46.45
N ALA A 896 7.21 0.37 -47.39
CA ALA A 896 8.26 1.34 -47.10
C ALA A 896 7.74 2.47 -46.19
N ALA A 897 6.58 3.05 -46.51
CA ALA A 897 5.93 4.08 -45.68
C ALA A 897 5.59 3.55 -44.27
N PHE A 898 5.07 2.31 -44.16
CA PHE A 898 4.82 1.69 -42.87
C PHE A 898 6.11 1.48 -42.05
N GLY A 899 7.23 1.18 -42.70
CA GLY A 899 8.54 1.03 -42.07
C GLY A 899 9.22 2.37 -41.73
N THR A 900 8.81 3.47 -42.35
CA THR A 900 9.33 4.80 -42.06
C THR A 900 8.91 5.25 -40.67
N ARG A 901 9.88 5.75 -39.90
CA ARG A 901 9.64 6.41 -38.62
C ARG A 901 10.43 7.72 -38.62
N LYS A 902 9.72 8.85 -38.54
CA LYS A 902 10.33 10.19 -38.52
C LYS A 902 10.67 10.57 -37.08
N THR A 903 11.74 11.33 -36.86
CA THR A 903 12.09 11.85 -35.54
C THR A 903 10.99 12.78 -35.05
N TRP A 904 10.49 12.57 -33.83
CA TRP A 904 9.40 13.40 -33.27
C TRP A 904 9.86 14.84 -33.03
N LEU A 905 11.09 15.02 -32.53
CA LEU A 905 11.72 16.32 -32.31
C LEU A 905 12.22 17.02 -33.58
N ARG A 906 11.94 16.51 -34.79
CA ARG A 906 12.39 17.11 -36.07
C ARG A 906 11.92 18.55 -36.29
N TRP A 907 10.86 18.95 -35.60
CA TRP A 907 10.30 20.29 -35.68
C TRP A 907 11.06 21.32 -34.84
N LEU A 908 11.89 20.89 -33.90
CA LEU A 908 12.75 21.77 -33.13
C LEU A 908 14.07 22.07 -33.88
N PRO A 909 14.75 23.18 -33.54
CA PRO A 909 16.10 23.47 -34.06
C PRO A 909 17.08 22.32 -33.81
N ALA A 910 18.08 22.18 -34.68
CA ALA A 910 19.13 21.16 -34.55
C ALA A 910 20.12 21.43 -33.39
N PRO A 911 20.61 22.68 -33.17
CA PRO A 911 21.48 22.96 -32.04
C PRO A 911 20.76 22.68 -30.71
N TYR A 912 21.44 21.95 -29.82
CA TYR A 912 20.82 21.43 -28.59
C TYR A 912 20.22 22.53 -27.70
N LEU A 913 20.96 23.63 -27.47
CA LEU A 913 20.48 24.73 -26.61
C LEU A 913 19.28 25.45 -27.23
N ASP A 914 19.23 25.59 -28.54
CA ASP A 914 18.10 26.18 -29.24
C ASP A 914 16.88 25.27 -29.15
N ALA A 915 17.07 23.95 -29.23
CA ALA A 915 16.00 22.97 -29.09
C ALA A 915 15.33 23.00 -27.70
N ILE A 916 16.12 23.02 -26.61
CA ILE A 916 15.54 23.05 -25.25
C ILE A 916 14.79 24.37 -24.98
N ASN A 917 15.25 25.50 -25.53
CA ASN A 917 14.58 26.79 -25.39
C ASN A 917 13.35 26.90 -26.30
N ALA A 918 13.38 26.32 -27.51
CA ALA A 918 12.21 26.23 -28.38
C ALA A 918 11.09 25.40 -27.74
N MET A 919 11.42 24.30 -27.07
CA MET A 919 10.43 23.46 -26.36
C MET A 919 9.66 24.24 -25.29
N VAL A 920 10.27 25.24 -24.64
CA VAL A 920 9.56 26.11 -23.67
C VAL A 920 8.35 26.79 -24.31
N GLN A 921 8.45 27.17 -25.57
CA GLN A 921 7.41 27.92 -26.30
C GLN A 921 6.52 27.03 -27.17
N ASP A 922 7.09 25.96 -27.72
CA ASP A 922 6.48 25.20 -28.82
C ASP A 922 5.96 23.81 -28.41
N PHE A 923 5.97 23.46 -27.11
CA PHE A 923 5.62 22.11 -26.64
C PHE A 923 4.24 21.64 -27.15
N GLY A 924 3.22 22.51 -27.14
CA GLY A 924 1.87 22.19 -27.60
C GLY A 924 1.74 22.00 -29.12
N LYS A 925 2.74 22.47 -29.90
CA LYS A 925 2.73 22.36 -31.37
C LYS A 925 3.12 20.97 -31.85
N LEU A 926 3.87 20.20 -31.05
CA LEU A 926 4.30 18.85 -31.39
C LEU A 926 3.10 17.89 -31.55
N GLY A 927 3.30 16.80 -32.29
CA GLY A 927 2.25 15.82 -32.54
C GLY A 927 1.99 14.92 -31.33
N VAL A 928 0.75 14.45 -31.20
CA VAL A 928 0.33 13.44 -30.21
C VAL A 928 0.09 12.13 -30.96
N VAL A 929 0.63 11.03 -30.47
CA VAL A 929 0.47 9.71 -31.08
C VAL A 929 -0.92 9.16 -30.73
N GLU A 930 -1.75 8.98 -31.74
CA GLU A 930 -3.15 8.59 -31.62
C GLU A 930 -3.44 7.31 -32.41
N ARG A 931 -4.38 6.50 -31.92
CA ARG A 931 -4.86 5.31 -32.63
C ARG A 931 -5.63 5.69 -33.90
N ARG A 932 -5.40 4.92 -34.96
CA ARG A 932 -6.05 5.02 -36.27
C ARG A 932 -6.33 3.61 -36.83
N PRO A 933 -7.41 3.41 -37.60
CA PRO A 933 -7.63 2.17 -38.33
C PRO A 933 -6.50 1.88 -39.31
N GLY A 934 -6.05 0.63 -39.37
CA GLY A 934 -5.10 0.15 -40.36
C GLY A 934 -5.79 -0.31 -41.66
N PRO A 935 -5.01 -0.64 -42.72
CA PRO A 935 -5.55 -1.22 -43.94
C PRO A 935 -6.26 -2.56 -43.68
N THR A 936 -7.42 -2.76 -44.32
CA THR A 936 -8.21 -4.00 -44.22
C THR A 936 -7.98 -4.95 -45.40
N ASP A 937 -7.22 -4.52 -46.40
CA ASP A 937 -6.99 -5.23 -47.65
C ASP A 937 -5.82 -6.23 -47.60
N ASP A 938 -4.89 -6.09 -46.65
CA ASP A 938 -3.70 -6.93 -46.58
C ASP A 938 -3.20 -7.17 -45.13
N PRO A 939 -2.99 -8.44 -44.70
CA PRO A 939 -2.59 -8.77 -43.32
C PRO A 939 -1.12 -8.44 -42.99
N ARG A 940 -0.32 -7.97 -43.96
CA ARG A 940 1.04 -7.48 -43.69
C ARG A 940 1.04 -6.18 -42.89
N PHE A 941 -0.06 -5.45 -42.89
CA PHE A 941 -0.28 -4.31 -42.00
C PHE A 941 -1.11 -4.76 -40.79
N PRO A 942 -0.88 -4.20 -39.60
CA PRO A 942 -1.76 -4.44 -38.47
C PRO A 942 -3.11 -3.76 -38.69
N ALA A 943 -4.16 -4.31 -38.06
CA ALA A 943 -5.52 -3.76 -38.15
C ALA A 943 -5.66 -2.37 -37.52
N GLU A 944 -4.74 -1.99 -36.65
CA GLU A 944 -4.71 -0.71 -35.96
C GLU A 944 -3.28 -0.15 -36.00
N LEU A 945 -3.17 1.15 -36.23
CA LEU A 945 -1.93 1.91 -36.32
C LEU A 945 -1.94 3.01 -35.25
N LEU A 946 -0.78 3.36 -34.71
CA LEU A 946 -0.63 4.57 -33.91
C LEU A 946 0.16 5.59 -34.74
N VAL A 947 -0.44 6.77 -34.94
CA VAL A 947 -0.01 7.78 -35.90
C VAL A 947 0.17 9.11 -35.18
N GLU A 948 1.21 9.84 -35.51
CA GLU A 948 1.41 11.22 -35.06
C GLU A 948 0.30 12.11 -35.61
N SER A 949 -0.45 12.77 -34.72
CA SER A 949 -1.46 13.75 -35.10
C SER A 949 -0.84 14.98 -35.78
N GLU A 950 -1.67 15.76 -36.45
CA GLU A 950 -1.20 16.98 -37.12
C GLU A 950 -0.46 17.91 -36.14
N VAL A 951 0.69 18.38 -36.59
CA VAL A 951 1.53 19.33 -35.86
C VAL A 951 1.10 20.76 -36.16
N SER A 952 1.32 21.67 -35.21
CA SER A 952 0.90 23.08 -35.34
C SER A 952 2.04 23.97 -35.85
N PHE A 953 3.10 23.36 -36.42
CA PHE A 953 4.20 24.05 -37.09
C PHE A 953 3.85 24.37 -38.56
N PRO A 954 4.52 25.36 -39.18
CA PRO A 954 4.35 25.62 -40.61
C PRO A 954 4.63 24.37 -41.45
N ARG A 955 3.71 24.00 -42.35
CA ARG A 955 3.84 22.78 -43.17
C ARG A 955 5.01 22.82 -44.16
N GLU A 956 5.37 24.02 -44.65
CA GLU A 956 6.41 24.18 -45.67
C GLU A 956 7.40 25.31 -45.33
N PRO A 957 8.72 25.09 -45.51
CA PRO A 957 9.35 23.80 -45.85
C PRO A 957 9.33 22.84 -44.65
N ALA A 958 8.89 21.60 -44.86
CA ALA A 958 8.93 20.57 -43.81
C ALA A 958 10.39 20.25 -43.42
N PRO A 959 10.69 20.00 -42.12
CA PRO A 959 12.03 19.63 -41.70
C PRO A 959 12.41 18.24 -42.22
N PRO A 960 13.70 17.96 -42.43
CA PRO A 960 14.18 16.61 -42.73
C PRO A 960 13.66 15.59 -41.72
N ALA A 961 13.25 14.41 -42.20
CA ALA A 961 12.65 13.37 -41.36
C ALA A 961 13.56 12.92 -40.21
N GLY A 962 14.88 12.92 -40.44
CA GLY A 962 15.91 12.56 -39.46
C GLY A 962 16.47 13.74 -38.65
N ARG A 963 15.94 14.98 -38.77
CA ARG A 963 16.46 16.09 -37.94
C ARG A 963 16.38 15.72 -36.46
N ASN A 964 17.47 15.94 -35.72
CA ASN A 964 17.65 15.55 -34.31
C ASN A 964 17.72 14.04 -34.05
N LEU A 965 18.01 13.21 -35.07
CA LEU A 965 18.16 11.77 -34.91
C LEU A 965 19.43 11.40 -34.11
N VAL A 966 20.58 11.92 -34.54
CA VAL A 966 21.87 11.61 -33.90
C VAL A 966 22.21 12.73 -32.93
N THR A 967 22.53 12.37 -31.69
CA THR A 967 22.85 13.35 -30.65
C THR A 967 24.31 13.22 -30.22
N VAL A 968 25.11 14.23 -30.57
CA VAL A 968 26.56 14.24 -30.35
C VAL A 968 26.92 15.18 -29.20
N HIS A 969 27.46 14.61 -28.13
CA HIS A 969 27.97 15.39 -27.00
C HIS A 969 29.37 15.95 -27.30
N VAL A 970 29.54 17.25 -27.11
CA VAL A 970 30.85 17.93 -27.18
C VAL A 970 31.13 18.61 -25.85
N ASP A 971 32.35 18.45 -25.33
CA ASP A 971 32.76 19.09 -24.08
C ASP A 971 32.64 20.63 -24.16
N ARG A 972 32.31 21.25 -23.04
CA ARG A 972 32.20 22.70 -22.93
C ARG A 972 33.59 23.33 -23.08
N ALA A 973 33.86 23.97 -24.22
CA ALA A 973 35.10 24.71 -24.44
C ALA A 973 35.10 26.04 -23.67
N ALA A 974 36.25 26.41 -23.09
CA ALA A 974 36.44 27.72 -22.46
C ALA A 974 36.56 28.87 -23.49
N ASP A 975 37.00 28.54 -24.70
CA ASP A 975 37.09 29.46 -25.84
C ASP A 975 35.94 29.15 -26.83
N PRO A 976 35.07 30.13 -27.15
CA PRO A 976 33.96 29.96 -28.09
C PRO A 976 34.37 29.51 -29.50
N VAL A 977 35.55 29.93 -29.99
CA VAL A 977 36.06 29.57 -31.33
C VAL A 977 36.49 28.10 -31.37
N LEU A 978 37.16 27.64 -30.31
CA LEU A 978 37.52 26.22 -30.16
C LEU A 978 36.26 25.35 -30.02
N GLY A 979 35.24 25.85 -29.32
CA GLY A 979 33.94 25.17 -29.21
C GLY A 979 33.26 24.97 -30.56
N ALA A 980 33.19 26.03 -31.39
CA ALA A 980 32.60 25.93 -32.73
C ALA A 980 33.37 24.95 -33.64
N SER A 981 34.71 24.97 -33.60
CA SER A 981 35.53 24.03 -34.35
C SER A 981 35.35 22.58 -33.89
N ALA A 982 35.20 22.35 -32.59
CA ALA A 982 34.96 21.02 -32.03
C ALA A 982 33.59 20.48 -32.44
N MET A 983 32.55 21.32 -32.43
CA MET A 983 31.21 20.95 -32.91
C MET A 983 31.21 20.58 -34.40
N ALA A 984 31.85 21.38 -35.26
CA ALA A 984 31.95 21.06 -36.69
C ALA A 984 32.70 19.75 -36.96
N THR A 985 33.77 19.49 -36.20
CA THR A 985 34.51 18.23 -36.27
C THR A 985 33.63 17.05 -35.84
N ALA A 986 32.89 17.21 -34.73
CA ALA A 986 32.01 16.17 -34.21
C ALA A 986 30.88 15.81 -35.19
N VAL A 987 30.28 16.80 -35.87
CA VAL A 987 29.30 16.56 -36.94
C VAL A 987 29.92 15.74 -38.06
N THR A 988 31.12 16.10 -38.51
CA THR A 988 31.82 15.36 -39.58
C THR A 988 32.12 13.90 -39.18
N MET A 989 32.36 13.64 -37.90
CA MET A 989 32.72 12.31 -37.40
C MET A 989 31.52 11.39 -37.13
N ALA A 990 30.29 11.94 -37.03
CA ALA A 990 29.08 11.17 -36.78
C ALA A 990 28.64 10.29 -37.97
N ASP A 991 29.24 10.49 -39.16
CA ASP A 991 29.00 9.70 -40.38
C ASP A 991 27.51 9.59 -40.80
N VAL A 992 26.75 10.67 -40.55
CA VAL A 992 25.35 10.87 -40.96
C VAL A 992 25.17 12.28 -41.55
N PRO A 993 24.09 12.57 -42.30
CA PRO A 993 23.89 13.91 -42.87
C PRO A 993 23.85 15.00 -41.79
N ASP A 994 24.53 16.13 -42.03
CA ASP A 994 24.66 17.25 -41.08
C ASP A 994 23.31 17.71 -40.52
N GLU A 995 22.25 17.68 -41.35
CA GLU A 995 20.90 18.07 -40.98
C GLU A 995 20.20 17.14 -39.99
N GLU A 996 20.72 15.92 -39.78
CA GLU A 996 20.23 14.93 -38.81
C GLU A 996 20.93 15.03 -37.45
N VAL A 997 22.06 15.74 -37.39
CA VAL A 997 22.91 15.82 -36.20
C VAL A 997 22.47 16.97 -35.28
N SER A 998 22.21 16.62 -34.02
CA SER A 998 22.07 17.56 -32.93
C SER A 998 23.34 17.54 -32.08
N VAL A 999 24.14 18.59 -32.19
CA VAL A 999 25.45 18.70 -31.54
C VAL A 999 25.46 19.80 -30.47
N GLY A 1000 26.19 19.56 -29.37
CA GLY A 1000 26.45 20.58 -28.35
C GLY A 1000 26.92 20.00 -27.02
N PHE A 1001 27.09 20.87 -26.02
CA PHE A 1001 27.26 20.42 -24.64
C PHE A 1001 25.92 19.98 -24.07
N ILE A 1002 25.82 18.70 -23.73
CA ILE A 1002 24.59 18.08 -23.24
C ILE A 1002 24.82 17.57 -21.82
N ASP A 1003 24.49 18.40 -20.84
CA ASP A 1003 24.67 18.11 -19.41
C ASP A 1003 23.99 16.80 -18.97
N LYS A 1004 22.90 16.42 -19.65
CA LYS A 1004 22.15 15.20 -19.37
C LYS A 1004 22.99 13.92 -19.50
N VAL A 1005 24.04 13.94 -20.33
CA VAL A 1005 24.95 12.81 -20.61
C VAL A 1005 26.42 13.17 -20.37
N LYS A 1006 26.71 13.99 -19.35
CA LYS A 1006 28.07 14.45 -19.00
C LYS A 1006 29.08 13.33 -18.66
N ARG A 1007 28.63 12.07 -18.58
CA ARG A 1007 29.43 10.83 -18.47
C ARG A 1007 30.59 10.68 -19.46
N PHE A 1008 30.62 11.48 -20.52
CA PHE A 1008 31.66 11.43 -21.55
C PHE A 1008 32.89 12.31 -21.26
N ARG A 1009 32.90 13.01 -20.11
CA ARG A 1009 34.09 13.72 -19.63
C ARG A 1009 35.18 12.73 -19.25
N THR A 1010 36.38 12.86 -19.82
CA THR A 1010 37.58 12.30 -19.21
C THR A 1010 37.94 13.13 -17.98
N HIS A 1011 38.30 12.48 -16.86
CA HIS A 1011 39.22 13.12 -15.93
C HIS A 1011 40.51 13.43 -16.70
N ARG A 1012 40.69 14.69 -17.09
CA ARG A 1012 42.02 15.25 -17.33
C ARG A 1012 42.45 15.96 -16.07
#